data_AF-A0A1U9JQH8-F1
#
_entry.id   AF-A0A1U9JQH8-F1
#
_cell.length_a   1.000
_cell.length_b   1.000
_cell.length_c   1.000
_cell.angle_alpha   90.00
_cell.angle_beta   90.00
_cell.angle_gamma   90.00
#
_symmetry.space_group_name_H-M   'P 1'
#
loop_
_entity.id
_entity.type
_entity.pdbx_description
1 polymer ?
#
loop_
_entity_poly.entity_id
_entity_poly.type
_entity_poly.pdbx_seq_one_letter_code
_entity_poly.pdbx_strand_id
1 'polypeptide(L)'
;MAKVYLSSNDSFILSSLAPVYGAEGSEKLIADTGSAGVVADQNIERIELPGASSSYSFQQTGNQLRIYQGSTLFATLTIQDDSDGTLLVFSNGAVAVKISNAGMTLGGSSVPASAASPVTPLTLDTGTLSTAKQGQSAGQKFTLTSATDTLVLTQGNDTIDGASVANSISGDVIVDSSSTDNDIATLKLTQTPARPTISHVETIDVAFEGFNVVFDATTVDHSTIKVSTTTDSQTKASLTGLNTNQVNVDVSTGISNLVLDSLANGTGSSTVKLAGGALTLSASANHLATLGLNSAGSSANTVTLTHNPGALEISGNQNLTLAGALANFSGDTLTNGLSSGATLTLKNTSTLATAVNLSQVTVRLYDLSADSGGQTVTLMAGTTDLTLNDSKAHAATFTANGSASNDVLNVSAKQTYGAGAFKTVGYETVKITDSTNTAQTLTSADFGAANVSISNPQSYTFAGSLVAGNLDASGLSGSATLSVSDFSNGSATSSTLIGTNNNDVIVVDNNPGEFITVDAKEGANSISVKSASDTSNMLFKTGAGADTLTGGGGNDNFISGAGADSITMGAGNDLVFAEAGDDNIIAGINLTATDTLQGGDGTDTLTVSDDTASTDLDNVSSFETLTLALTGNAAWVTRDRLIASGATLTVTQTNNFSLNLDASAETDGKLSVTANGSSAHTVIGGAGADTITMAASATGANKITGGGGADTIALGGSNSGVVYLINPTDSTVSSYDTITGFHSGFDTINLSATNLNQTFTIAANVTAAAGVTNGIATGKFTFDKAAATSLADAISRVGQDVKTSGNAVVFTYSSNVYFFADMDNTTATSSDILIKLTGATMTDLIATGEAFAMAL
;
A
#
# COMPACT_ATOMS: atom_id res chain seq x y z
N MET A 1 -94.28 -1.68 -53.48
CA MET A 1 -93.42 -2.12 -52.37
C MET A 1 -92.20 -1.22 -52.35
N ALA A 2 -91.79 -0.71 -51.19
CA ALA A 2 -90.57 0.10 -51.07
C ALA A 2 -89.36 -0.81 -51.31
N LYS A 3 -88.34 -0.32 -52.04
CA LYS A 3 -87.04 -1.01 -52.19
C LYS A 3 -86.08 -0.43 -51.16
N VAL A 4 -85.31 -1.28 -50.49
CA VAL A 4 -84.28 -0.87 -49.52
C VAL A 4 -82.91 -1.07 -50.19
N TYR A 5 -82.07 -0.04 -50.13
CA TYR A 5 -80.69 -0.09 -50.62
C TYR A 5 -79.76 0.14 -49.43
N LEU A 6 -78.84 -0.80 -49.19
CA LEU A 6 -77.86 -0.74 -48.12
C LEU A 6 -76.52 -0.32 -48.70
N SER A 7 -75.84 0.59 -48.01
CA SER A 7 -74.44 0.94 -48.29
C SER A 7 -73.52 -0.09 -47.64
N SER A 8 -72.25 -0.09 -48.04
CA SER A 8 -71.21 -0.93 -47.44
C SER A 8 -71.22 -0.85 -45.90
N ASN A 9 -71.25 -2.01 -45.23
CA ASN A 9 -71.34 -2.21 -43.77
C ASN A 9 -72.65 -1.77 -43.09
N ASP A 10 -73.70 -1.39 -43.83
CA ASP A 10 -74.99 -1.06 -43.22
C ASP A 10 -75.64 -2.29 -42.57
N SER A 11 -76.35 -2.06 -41.45
CA SER A 11 -77.22 -3.06 -40.83
C SER A 11 -78.67 -2.60 -40.81
N PHE A 12 -79.58 -3.46 -41.29
CA PHE A 12 -81.00 -3.11 -41.41
C PHE A 12 -81.90 -4.18 -40.79
N ILE A 13 -82.93 -3.75 -40.07
CA ILE A 13 -83.96 -4.62 -39.48
C ILE A 13 -85.21 -4.54 -40.36
N LEU A 14 -85.66 -5.66 -40.90
CA LEU A 14 -86.85 -5.73 -41.73
C LEU A 14 -88.07 -6.19 -40.90
N SER A 15 -89.19 -5.45 -41.02
CA SER A 15 -90.46 -5.76 -40.34
C SER A 15 -91.66 -5.96 -41.28
N SER A 16 -91.48 -5.86 -42.62
CA SER A 16 -92.54 -6.10 -43.63
C SER A 16 -91.97 -6.40 -45.04
N LEU A 17 -92.82 -6.81 -46.00
CA LEU A 17 -92.46 -7.18 -47.39
C LEU A 17 -91.69 -6.07 -48.16
N ALA A 18 -90.37 -6.21 -48.30
CA ALA A 18 -89.53 -5.35 -49.14
C ALA A 18 -88.33 -6.11 -49.75
N PRO A 19 -87.98 -5.87 -51.04
CA PRO A 19 -86.70 -6.28 -51.59
C PRO A 19 -85.56 -5.38 -51.09
N VAL A 20 -84.46 -6.00 -50.67
CA VAL A 20 -83.24 -5.38 -50.11
C VAL A 20 -82.08 -5.63 -51.06
N TYR A 21 -81.33 -4.58 -51.37
CA TYR A 21 -80.17 -4.61 -52.27
C TYR A 21 -78.92 -4.11 -51.54
N GLY A 22 -77.85 -4.90 -51.55
CA GLY A 22 -76.53 -4.50 -51.05
C GLY A 22 -75.65 -3.87 -52.13
N ALA A 23 -74.55 -3.23 -51.71
CA ALA A 23 -73.63 -2.50 -52.56
C ALA A 23 -72.28 -3.19 -52.77
N GLU A 24 -71.69 -3.80 -51.73
CA GLU A 24 -70.25 -4.17 -51.73
C GLU A 24 -69.90 -5.50 -51.08
N GLY A 25 -70.86 -6.26 -50.56
CA GLY A 25 -70.55 -7.60 -50.11
C GLY A 25 -70.31 -7.75 -48.58
N SER A 26 -70.73 -6.76 -47.78
CA SER A 26 -70.46 -6.70 -46.34
C SER A 26 -71.71 -6.45 -45.49
N GLU A 27 -72.87 -6.40 -46.13
CA GLU A 27 -74.08 -5.83 -45.55
C GLU A 27 -74.84 -6.86 -44.69
N LYS A 28 -75.41 -6.36 -43.59
CA LYS A 28 -76.10 -7.20 -42.59
C LYS A 28 -77.61 -6.95 -42.58
N LEU A 29 -78.39 -7.99 -42.86
CA LEU A 29 -79.85 -7.97 -42.76
C LEU A 29 -80.33 -8.77 -41.54
N ILE A 30 -81.20 -8.18 -40.72
CA ILE A 30 -81.84 -8.84 -39.58
C ILE A 30 -83.33 -8.99 -39.89
N ALA A 31 -83.83 -10.23 -39.94
CA ALA A 31 -85.25 -10.51 -40.14
C ALA A 31 -85.97 -10.66 -38.80
N ASP A 32 -87.02 -9.87 -38.53
CA ASP A 32 -87.78 -9.97 -37.28
C ASP A 32 -88.87 -11.05 -37.35
N THR A 33 -89.31 -11.52 -36.18
CA THR A 33 -90.45 -12.42 -35.98
C THR A 33 -91.73 -11.83 -36.60
N GLY A 34 -92.21 -12.42 -37.70
CA GLY A 34 -93.39 -11.95 -38.43
C GLY A 34 -93.10 -11.42 -39.86
N SER A 35 -91.84 -11.39 -40.27
CA SER A 35 -91.44 -11.04 -41.65
C SER A 35 -91.78 -12.20 -42.62
N ALA A 36 -92.74 -12.03 -43.51
CA ALA A 36 -93.02 -12.99 -44.58
C ALA A 36 -92.57 -12.43 -45.94
N GLY A 37 -91.81 -13.20 -46.71
CA GLY A 37 -91.41 -12.87 -48.08
C GLY A 37 -90.27 -11.86 -48.25
N VAL A 38 -89.28 -11.86 -47.35
CA VAL A 38 -88.04 -11.06 -47.51
C VAL A 38 -87.34 -11.44 -48.81
N VAL A 39 -86.87 -10.47 -49.60
CA VAL A 39 -86.04 -10.75 -50.79
C VAL A 39 -84.73 -10.00 -50.66
N ALA A 40 -83.61 -10.70 -50.62
CA ALA A 40 -82.28 -10.10 -50.61
C ALA A 40 -81.55 -10.44 -51.91
N ASP A 41 -80.86 -9.43 -52.46
CA ASP A 41 -79.99 -9.65 -53.60
C ASP A 41 -78.68 -10.30 -53.19
N GLN A 42 -77.81 -10.47 -54.17
CA GLN A 42 -76.58 -11.22 -54.07
C GLN A 42 -75.47 -10.50 -53.29
N ASN A 43 -75.66 -9.22 -52.93
CA ASN A 43 -74.66 -8.41 -52.23
C ASN A 43 -74.98 -8.30 -50.73
N ILE A 44 -75.79 -9.23 -50.20
CA ILE A 44 -76.07 -9.34 -48.76
C ILE A 44 -75.40 -10.61 -48.23
N GLU A 45 -74.39 -10.44 -47.37
CA GLU A 45 -73.47 -11.51 -46.98
C GLU A 45 -73.74 -12.00 -45.57
N ARG A 46 -74.58 -11.28 -44.81
CA ARG A 46 -75.02 -11.75 -43.50
C ARG A 46 -76.51 -11.55 -43.30
N ILE A 47 -77.21 -12.65 -43.02
CA ILE A 47 -78.64 -12.62 -42.68
C ILE A 47 -78.87 -13.29 -41.33
N GLU A 48 -79.51 -12.57 -40.41
CA GLU A 48 -79.87 -13.07 -39.10
C GLU A 48 -81.36 -13.46 -39.06
N LEU A 49 -81.59 -14.72 -38.74
CA LEU A 49 -82.90 -15.32 -38.58
C LEU A 49 -83.20 -15.51 -37.09
N PRO A 50 -84.40 -15.16 -36.61
CA PRO A 50 -84.68 -15.03 -35.18
C PRO A 50 -84.86 -16.38 -34.46
N GLY A 51 -84.81 -17.50 -35.19
CA GLY A 51 -85.07 -18.84 -34.66
C GLY A 51 -83.90 -19.79 -34.91
N ALA A 52 -83.94 -20.95 -34.28
CA ALA A 52 -82.95 -22.01 -34.51
C ALA A 52 -83.04 -22.54 -35.95
N SER A 53 -81.95 -23.08 -36.49
CA SER A 53 -81.92 -23.66 -37.85
C SER A 53 -83.00 -24.72 -38.09
N SER A 54 -83.37 -25.47 -37.05
CA SER A 54 -84.46 -26.47 -37.08
C SER A 54 -85.87 -25.90 -37.21
N SER A 55 -86.04 -24.58 -37.06
CA SER A 55 -87.33 -23.89 -37.20
C SER A 55 -87.70 -23.58 -38.65
N TYR A 56 -86.79 -23.88 -39.59
CA TYR A 56 -86.92 -23.51 -41.00
C TYR A 56 -86.81 -24.74 -41.91
N SER A 57 -87.46 -24.67 -43.06
CA SER A 57 -87.23 -25.56 -44.20
C SER A 57 -86.68 -24.78 -45.38
N PHE A 58 -85.87 -25.43 -46.21
CA PHE A 58 -85.09 -24.77 -47.25
C PHE A 58 -85.40 -25.40 -48.61
N GLN A 59 -85.44 -24.58 -49.65
CA GLN A 59 -85.58 -25.01 -51.03
C GLN A 59 -84.64 -24.20 -51.92
N GLN A 60 -83.89 -24.88 -52.77
CA GLN A 60 -83.14 -24.24 -53.84
C GLN A 60 -84.05 -24.02 -55.05
N THR A 61 -84.02 -22.82 -55.65
CA THR A 61 -84.63 -22.56 -56.96
C THR A 61 -83.64 -21.75 -57.81
N GLY A 62 -82.92 -22.41 -58.70
CA GLY A 62 -81.80 -21.79 -59.42
C GLY A 62 -80.70 -21.36 -58.46
N ASN A 63 -80.33 -20.08 -58.49
CA ASN A 63 -79.37 -19.46 -57.56
C ASN A 63 -80.02 -18.84 -56.31
N GLN A 64 -81.32 -19.07 -56.09
CA GLN A 64 -82.02 -18.53 -54.94
C GLN A 64 -82.22 -19.59 -53.85
N LEU A 65 -81.87 -19.23 -52.61
CA LEU A 65 -82.25 -19.96 -51.41
C LEU A 65 -83.60 -19.45 -50.93
N ARG A 66 -84.64 -20.29 -50.97
CA ARG A 66 -85.93 -20.02 -50.34
C ARG A 66 -85.98 -20.65 -48.96
N ILE A 67 -86.28 -19.83 -47.96
CA ILE A 67 -86.38 -20.18 -46.55
C ILE A 67 -87.85 -20.10 -46.16
N TYR A 68 -88.37 -21.17 -45.56
CA TYR A 68 -89.76 -21.29 -45.14
C TYR A 68 -89.82 -21.47 -43.62
N GLN A 69 -90.83 -20.84 -43.00
CA GLN A 69 -91.20 -21.09 -41.61
C GLN A 69 -92.60 -21.71 -41.61
N GLY A 70 -92.69 -23.00 -41.31
CA GLY A 70 -93.91 -23.78 -41.58
C GLY A 70 -94.20 -23.86 -43.09
N SER A 71 -95.41 -23.50 -43.52
CA SER A 71 -95.81 -23.43 -44.94
C SER A 71 -95.62 -22.04 -45.58
N THR A 72 -95.15 -21.06 -44.82
CA THR A 72 -95.01 -19.66 -45.29
C THR A 72 -93.59 -19.39 -45.78
N LEU A 73 -93.44 -18.79 -46.96
CA LEU A 73 -92.15 -18.33 -47.48
C LEU A 73 -91.66 -17.15 -46.61
N PHE A 74 -90.57 -17.36 -45.88
CA PHE A 74 -89.97 -16.41 -44.95
C PHE A 74 -88.99 -15.47 -45.66
N ALA A 75 -88.02 -16.03 -46.39
CA ALA A 75 -87.02 -15.26 -47.14
C ALA A 75 -86.64 -15.92 -48.46
N THR A 76 -86.20 -15.11 -49.43
CA THR A 76 -85.60 -15.52 -50.70
C THR A 76 -84.28 -14.78 -50.84
N LEU A 77 -83.18 -15.52 -50.84
CA LEU A 77 -81.83 -14.97 -50.88
C LEU A 77 -81.18 -15.35 -52.20
N THR A 78 -80.62 -14.38 -52.91
CA THR A 78 -79.81 -14.69 -54.10
C THR A 78 -78.39 -14.99 -53.63
N ILE A 79 -77.86 -16.17 -53.94
CA ILE A 79 -76.55 -16.60 -53.46
C ILE A 79 -75.50 -16.47 -54.58
N GLN A 80 -74.32 -15.94 -54.26
CA GLN A 80 -73.18 -15.88 -55.18
C GLN A 80 -72.36 -17.17 -55.18
N ASP A 81 -71.72 -17.46 -56.32
CA ASP A 81 -70.72 -18.52 -56.46
C ASP A 81 -69.34 -17.96 -56.08
N ASP A 82 -69.14 -17.68 -54.80
CA ASP A 82 -67.90 -17.19 -54.22
C ASP A 82 -67.35 -18.13 -53.13
N SER A 83 -66.10 -17.86 -52.73
CA SER A 83 -65.35 -18.78 -51.86
C SER A 83 -65.81 -18.76 -50.39
N ASP A 84 -66.37 -17.65 -49.93
CA ASP A 84 -66.81 -17.36 -48.57
C ASP A 84 -68.30 -17.66 -48.36
N GLY A 85 -69.15 -17.43 -49.36
CA GLY A 85 -70.59 -17.68 -49.31
C GLY A 85 -71.36 -16.67 -48.46
N THR A 86 -72.68 -16.75 -48.49
CA THR A 86 -73.55 -15.92 -47.64
C THR A 86 -73.69 -16.53 -46.24
N LEU A 87 -73.39 -15.77 -45.19
CA LEU A 87 -73.52 -16.21 -43.79
C LEU A 87 -74.98 -16.12 -43.31
N LEU A 88 -75.54 -17.26 -42.94
CA LEU A 88 -76.86 -17.38 -42.33
C LEU A 88 -76.70 -17.62 -40.82
N VAL A 89 -77.22 -16.71 -40.01
CA VAL A 89 -77.11 -16.74 -38.56
C VAL A 89 -78.45 -17.13 -37.96
N PHE A 90 -78.45 -18.16 -37.14
CA PHE A 90 -79.61 -18.64 -36.39
C PHE A 90 -79.40 -18.38 -34.90
N SER A 91 -80.47 -18.52 -34.11
CA SER A 91 -80.35 -18.42 -32.64
C SER A 91 -79.47 -19.51 -32.01
N ASN A 92 -79.15 -20.59 -32.73
CA ASN A 92 -78.36 -21.73 -32.27
C ASN A 92 -77.00 -21.88 -32.98
N GLY A 93 -76.56 -20.89 -33.77
CA GLY A 93 -75.25 -20.90 -34.44
C GLY A 93 -75.27 -20.26 -35.83
N ALA A 94 -74.11 -20.12 -36.45
CA ALA A 94 -73.96 -19.54 -37.79
C ALA A 94 -73.46 -20.57 -38.81
N VAL A 95 -73.83 -20.38 -40.08
CA VAL A 95 -73.47 -21.29 -41.16
C VAL A 95 -73.35 -20.56 -42.49
N ALA A 96 -72.40 -20.97 -43.34
CA ALA A 96 -72.31 -20.46 -44.71
C ALA A 96 -73.25 -21.19 -45.67
N VAL A 97 -73.94 -20.43 -46.52
CA VAL A 97 -74.68 -20.90 -47.69
C VAL A 97 -73.80 -20.71 -48.91
N LYS A 98 -73.56 -21.78 -49.68
CA LYS A 98 -72.76 -21.75 -50.90
C LYS A 98 -73.51 -22.35 -52.05
N ILE A 99 -73.34 -21.81 -53.25
CA ILE A 99 -73.81 -22.44 -54.49
C ILE A 99 -72.62 -22.77 -55.38
N SER A 100 -72.66 -23.92 -56.02
CA SER A 100 -71.66 -24.36 -57.01
C SER A 100 -72.35 -25.11 -58.15
N ASN A 101 -71.56 -25.57 -59.12
CA ASN A 101 -72.05 -26.47 -60.18
C ASN A 101 -72.70 -27.77 -59.66
N ALA A 102 -72.43 -28.18 -58.41
CA ALA A 102 -73.04 -29.36 -57.78
C ALA A 102 -74.38 -29.08 -57.06
N GLY A 103 -74.82 -27.82 -57.03
CA GLY A 103 -76.02 -27.38 -56.29
C GLY A 103 -75.68 -26.50 -55.09
N MET A 104 -76.71 -26.09 -54.36
CA MET A 104 -76.58 -25.23 -53.17
C MET A 104 -76.41 -26.07 -51.91
N THR A 105 -75.58 -25.60 -50.99
CA THR A 105 -75.32 -26.22 -49.68
C THR A 105 -75.53 -25.22 -48.55
N LEU A 106 -75.98 -25.72 -47.40
CA LEU A 106 -76.11 -25.03 -46.13
C LEU A 106 -75.20 -25.75 -45.12
N GLY A 107 -74.03 -25.18 -44.84
CA GLY A 107 -73.03 -25.80 -43.94
C GLY A 107 -72.60 -27.18 -44.39
N GLY A 108 -72.36 -27.33 -45.70
CA GLY A 108 -71.98 -28.60 -46.32
C GLY A 108 -73.14 -29.56 -46.63
N SER A 109 -74.34 -29.35 -46.08
CA SER A 109 -75.54 -30.17 -46.40
C SER A 109 -76.24 -29.66 -47.66
N SER A 110 -76.60 -30.55 -48.58
CA SER A 110 -77.30 -30.18 -49.83
C SER A 110 -78.70 -29.62 -49.55
N VAL A 111 -79.04 -28.51 -50.21
CA VAL A 111 -80.37 -27.89 -50.17
C VAL A 111 -81.23 -28.48 -51.30
N PRO A 112 -82.45 -29.00 -51.03
CA PRO A 112 -83.26 -29.70 -52.01
C PRO A 112 -83.87 -28.75 -53.06
N ALA A 113 -83.90 -29.17 -54.34
CA ALA A 113 -84.47 -28.38 -55.44
C ALA A 113 -85.96 -28.67 -55.74
N SER A 114 -86.50 -29.82 -55.30
CA SER A 114 -87.85 -30.30 -55.66
C SER A 114 -88.95 -29.75 -54.76
N ALA A 115 -88.77 -29.77 -53.44
CA ALA A 115 -89.71 -29.26 -52.44
C ALA A 115 -88.96 -28.78 -51.19
N ALA A 116 -89.53 -27.81 -50.47
CA ALA A 116 -88.96 -27.32 -49.22
C ALA A 116 -88.95 -28.42 -48.15
N SER A 117 -87.77 -28.68 -47.58
CA SER A 117 -87.57 -29.68 -46.51
C SER A 117 -86.59 -29.13 -45.46
N PRO A 118 -86.66 -29.57 -44.19
CA PRO A 118 -85.63 -29.25 -43.21
C PRO A 118 -84.25 -29.70 -43.70
N VAL A 119 -83.22 -28.87 -43.45
CA VAL A 119 -81.82 -29.19 -43.73
C VAL A 119 -81.04 -29.04 -42.43
N THR A 120 -80.40 -30.13 -41.99
CA THR A 120 -79.48 -30.10 -40.85
C THR A 120 -78.08 -29.84 -41.38
N PRO A 121 -77.43 -28.70 -41.06
CA PRO A 121 -76.06 -28.43 -41.51
C PRO A 121 -75.06 -29.46 -40.97
N LEU A 122 -74.05 -29.85 -41.78
CA LEU A 122 -72.93 -30.68 -41.30
C LEU A 122 -72.02 -29.88 -40.37
N THR A 123 -71.85 -28.58 -40.66
CA THR A 123 -71.12 -27.63 -39.83
C THR A 123 -72.07 -26.52 -39.36
N LEU A 124 -72.23 -26.39 -38.04
CA LEU A 124 -72.93 -25.30 -37.39
C LEU A 124 -71.99 -24.74 -36.32
N ASP A 125 -71.51 -23.51 -36.51
CA ASP A 125 -70.61 -22.88 -35.55
C ASP A 125 -71.42 -22.38 -34.35
N THR A 126 -71.15 -22.99 -33.18
CA THR A 126 -71.83 -22.71 -31.90
C THR A 126 -70.96 -21.88 -30.96
N GLY A 127 -69.73 -21.53 -31.36
CA GLY A 127 -68.79 -20.71 -30.59
C GLY A 127 -68.73 -19.28 -31.12
N THR A 128 -68.64 -18.30 -30.22
CA THR A 128 -68.20 -16.94 -30.58
C THR A 128 -66.69 -16.97 -30.85
N LEU A 129 -66.28 -17.12 -32.11
CA LEU A 129 -64.88 -17.03 -32.54
C LEU A 129 -64.40 -15.57 -32.55
N SER A 130 -63.40 -15.23 -31.73
CA SER A 130 -62.47 -14.13 -31.98
C SER A 130 -61.20 -14.69 -32.61
N THR A 131 -61.22 -14.92 -33.93
CA THR A 131 -59.98 -15.08 -34.69
C THR A 131 -59.56 -13.71 -35.19
N ALA A 132 -58.32 -13.31 -34.88
CA ALA A 132 -57.71 -12.17 -35.55
C ALA A 132 -57.59 -12.49 -37.04
N LYS A 133 -58.06 -11.58 -37.90
CA LYS A 133 -57.79 -11.61 -39.35
C LYS A 133 -56.52 -10.81 -39.61
N GLN A 134 -55.71 -11.24 -40.58
CA GLN A 134 -54.47 -10.60 -41.02
C GLN A 134 -54.62 -9.09 -41.29
N GLY A 135 -53.66 -8.29 -40.82
CA GLY A 135 -53.45 -6.90 -41.27
C GLY A 135 -53.99 -5.77 -40.39
N GLN A 136 -54.02 -5.90 -39.06
CA GLN A 136 -54.55 -4.83 -38.18
C GLN A 136 -53.46 -3.84 -37.72
N SER A 137 -53.78 -2.54 -37.83
CA SER A 137 -52.88 -1.44 -37.48
C SER A 137 -52.75 -1.20 -35.97
N ALA A 138 -51.61 -0.65 -35.55
CA ALA A 138 -51.25 -0.33 -34.16
C ALA A 138 -52.38 0.37 -33.37
N GLY A 139 -52.68 -0.14 -32.17
CA GLY A 139 -53.55 0.50 -31.17
C GLY A 139 -54.94 -0.09 -30.96
N GLN A 140 -55.28 -1.21 -31.60
CA GLN A 140 -56.52 -1.94 -31.27
C GLN A 140 -56.34 -2.81 -30.01
N LYS A 141 -57.25 -2.67 -29.05
CA LYS A 141 -57.19 -3.33 -27.74
C LYS A 141 -57.81 -4.73 -27.82
N PHE A 142 -57.02 -5.74 -27.52
CA PHE A 142 -57.52 -7.07 -27.18
C PHE A 142 -57.86 -7.10 -25.68
N THR A 143 -58.57 -8.10 -25.16
CA THR A 143 -58.75 -8.25 -23.71
C THR A 143 -58.75 -9.72 -23.38
N LEU A 144 -57.69 -10.19 -22.73
CA LEU A 144 -57.64 -11.54 -22.18
C LEU A 144 -58.76 -11.72 -21.15
N THR A 145 -59.36 -12.90 -21.15
CA THR A 145 -60.47 -13.25 -20.26
C THR A 145 -59.92 -13.86 -18.97
N SER A 146 -60.80 -14.21 -18.04
CA SER A 146 -60.43 -14.94 -16.82
C SER A 146 -60.23 -16.45 -17.05
N ALA A 147 -60.10 -16.89 -18.29
CA ALA A 147 -59.88 -18.28 -18.71
C ALA A 147 -58.57 -18.37 -19.52
N THR A 148 -58.05 -19.58 -19.74
CA THR A 148 -56.80 -19.76 -20.50
C THR A 148 -57.02 -19.38 -21.96
N ASP A 149 -56.28 -18.39 -22.44
CA ASP A 149 -56.39 -17.87 -23.80
C ASP A 149 -55.17 -18.26 -24.65
N THR A 150 -55.32 -18.37 -25.97
CA THR A 150 -54.20 -18.55 -26.91
C THR A 150 -54.25 -17.45 -27.96
N LEU A 151 -53.27 -16.55 -27.93
CA LEU A 151 -53.10 -15.49 -28.89
C LEU A 151 -51.99 -15.88 -29.87
N VAL A 152 -52.34 -16.02 -31.15
CA VAL A 152 -51.39 -16.30 -32.23
C VAL A 152 -51.19 -15.04 -33.05
N LEU A 153 -49.96 -14.53 -33.07
CA LEU A 153 -49.52 -13.43 -33.93
C LEU A 153 -49.13 -13.99 -35.30
N THR A 154 -49.43 -13.25 -36.37
CA THR A 154 -49.19 -13.71 -37.76
C THR A 154 -48.63 -12.57 -38.61
N GLN A 155 -47.48 -12.80 -39.25
CA GLN A 155 -46.79 -11.94 -40.22
C GLN A 155 -47.03 -10.42 -40.12
N GLY A 156 -46.00 -9.71 -39.64
CA GLY A 156 -45.84 -8.26 -39.63
C GLY A 156 -45.69 -7.69 -38.22
N ASN A 157 -44.97 -6.57 -38.08
CA ASN A 157 -44.67 -5.93 -36.79
C ASN A 157 -45.92 -5.69 -35.91
N ASP A 158 -46.15 -6.58 -34.96
CA ASP A 158 -47.27 -6.50 -34.03
C ASP A 158 -46.91 -5.71 -32.75
N THR A 159 -47.87 -4.96 -32.20
CA THR A 159 -47.72 -4.28 -30.90
C THR A 159 -48.93 -4.56 -30.02
N ILE A 160 -48.73 -5.35 -28.97
CA ILE A 160 -49.74 -5.62 -27.94
C ILE A 160 -49.64 -4.53 -26.87
N ASP A 161 -50.70 -3.77 -26.62
CA ASP A 161 -50.76 -2.80 -25.51
C ASP A 161 -51.02 -3.52 -24.18
N GLY A 162 -50.36 -3.08 -23.12
CA GLY A 162 -50.45 -3.62 -21.78
C GLY A 162 -51.84 -3.61 -21.14
N ALA A 163 -52.74 -2.72 -21.60
CA ALA A 163 -54.15 -2.78 -21.22
C ALA A 163 -54.86 -4.05 -21.72
N SER A 164 -54.36 -4.65 -22.80
CA SER A 164 -54.98 -5.79 -23.48
C SER A 164 -54.70 -7.14 -22.81
N VAL A 165 -53.63 -7.19 -22.02
CA VAL A 165 -53.14 -8.38 -21.31
C VAL A 165 -53.28 -8.25 -19.80
N ALA A 166 -53.95 -7.20 -19.33
CA ALA A 166 -54.07 -6.85 -17.90
C ALA A 166 -54.77 -7.93 -17.05
N ASN A 167 -55.52 -8.84 -17.67
CA ASN A 167 -56.21 -9.96 -17.02
C ASN A 167 -55.52 -11.31 -17.22
N SER A 168 -54.30 -11.35 -17.76
CA SER A 168 -53.63 -12.62 -18.06
C SER A 168 -53.53 -13.54 -16.84
N ILE A 169 -53.84 -14.82 -17.04
CA ILE A 169 -53.77 -15.87 -16.02
C ILE A 169 -52.70 -16.91 -16.37
N SER A 170 -52.34 -17.74 -15.38
CA SER A 170 -51.46 -18.89 -15.62
C SER A 170 -52.10 -19.85 -16.63
N GLY A 171 -51.38 -20.13 -17.73
CA GLY A 171 -51.84 -21.01 -18.82
C GLY A 171 -52.23 -20.28 -20.10
N ASP A 172 -52.22 -18.95 -20.12
CA ASP A 172 -52.29 -18.18 -21.37
C ASP A 172 -51.03 -18.39 -22.20
N VAL A 173 -51.21 -18.51 -23.52
CA VAL A 173 -50.11 -18.69 -24.48
C VAL A 173 -50.15 -17.57 -25.52
N ILE A 174 -49.04 -16.85 -25.66
CA ILE A 174 -48.84 -15.87 -26.75
C ILE A 174 -47.73 -16.43 -27.65
N VAL A 175 -48.05 -16.72 -28.90
CA VAL A 175 -47.13 -17.34 -29.85
C VAL A 175 -47.09 -16.50 -31.12
N ASP A 176 -45.90 -16.06 -31.52
CA ASP A 176 -45.69 -15.67 -32.91
C ASP A 176 -45.40 -16.90 -33.78
N SER A 177 -46.07 -16.94 -34.93
CA SER A 177 -45.96 -17.99 -35.95
C SER A 177 -44.90 -17.69 -37.01
N SER A 178 -44.33 -16.48 -36.99
CA SER A 178 -43.23 -16.03 -37.82
C SER A 178 -41.90 -16.09 -37.05
N SER A 179 -40.78 -16.10 -37.75
CA SER A 179 -39.43 -16.04 -37.16
C SER A 179 -38.56 -15.00 -37.89
N THR A 180 -39.18 -14.06 -38.60
CA THR A 180 -38.50 -13.22 -39.61
C THR A 180 -38.92 -11.75 -39.60
N ASP A 181 -39.93 -11.37 -38.83
CA ASP A 181 -40.37 -9.99 -38.57
C ASP A 181 -39.79 -9.47 -37.24
N ASN A 182 -39.99 -8.17 -36.96
CA ASN A 182 -39.48 -7.49 -35.76
C ASN A 182 -40.67 -7.16 -34.84
N ASP A 183 -41.20 -8.15 -34.14
CA ASP A 183 -42.39 -7.98 -33.31
C ASP A 183 -42.04 -7.41 -31.93
N ILE A 184 -42.87 -6.48 -31.45
CA ILE A 184 -42.69 -5.80 -30.16
C ILE A 184 -43.91 -6.10 -29.28
N ALA A 185 -43.80 -7.09 -28.39
CA ALA A 185 -44.83 -7.29 -27.37
C ALA A 185 -44.59 -6.32 -26.20
N THR A 186 -45.53 -5.41 -25.93
CA THR A 186 -45.50 -4.60 -24.69
C THR A 186 -46.43 -5.24 -23.66
N LEU A 187 -45.87 -5.94 -22.68
CA LEU A 187 -46.62 -6.70 -21.69
C LEU A 187 -46.66 -5.94 -20.35
N LYS A 188 -47.78 -5.25 -20.06
CA LYS A 188 -47.98 -4.64 -18.73
C LYS A 188 -48.62 -5.64 -17.79
N LEU A 189 -47.84 -6.20 -16.86
CA LEU A 189 -48.31 -7.15 -15.86
C LEU A 189 -48.62 -6.40 -14.55
N THR A 190 -49.90 -6.30 -14.20
CA THR A 190 -50.37 -5.55 -13.02
C THR A 190 -50.72 -6.41 -11.80
N GLN A 191 -50.62 -7.75 -11.86
CA GLN A 191 -51.00 -8.65 -10.75
C GLN A 191 -50.16 -9.94 -10.64
N THR A 192 -49.98 -10.43 -9.41
CA THR A 192 -49.23 -11.65 -9.07
C THR A 192 -50.12 -12.89 -8.87
N PRO A 193 -49.73 -14.12 -9.30
CA PRO A 193 -48.67 -14.46 -10.25
C PRO A 193 -49.27 -14.95 -11.58
N ALA A 194 -49.30 -14.09 -12.60
CA ALA A 194 -49.48 -14.54 -13.98
C ALA A 194 -48.17 -15.21 -14.45
N ARG A 195 -48.27 -16.39 -15.08
CA ARG A 195 -47.16 -17.11 -15.74
C ARG A 195 -47.51 -17.35 -17.22
N PRO A 196 -47.57 -16.29 -18.05
CA PRO A 196 -47.82 -16.49 -19.47
C PRO A 196 -46.60 -17.15 -20.14
N THR A 197 -46.84 -18.08 -21.06
CA THR A 197 -45.78 -18.61 -21.93
C THR A 197 -45.70 -17.75 -23.19
N ILE A 198 -44.52 -17.17 -23.46
CA ILE A 198 -44.28 -16.34 -24.64
C ILE A 198 -43.17 -16.96 -25.50
N SER A 199 -43.46 -17.18 -26.78
CA SER A 199 -42.55 -17.81 -27.74
C SER A 199 -42.33 -16.92 -28.96
N HIS A 200 -41.07 -16.86 -29.43
CA HIS A 200 -40.66 -16.17 -30.67
C HIS A 200 -40.96 -14.65 -30.72
N VAL A 201 -40.58 -13.87 -29.69
CA VAL A 201 -40.81 -12.41 -29.69
C VAL A 201 -39.49 -11.66 -29.57
N GLU A 202 -39.15 -10.75 -30.51
CA GLU A 202 -37.85 -10.05 -30.56
C GLU A 202 -37.67 -8.99 -29.46
N THR A 203 -38.74 -8.26 -29.10
CA THR A 203 -38.69 -7.29 -27.98
C THR A 203 -39.87 -7.46 -27.04
N ILE A 204 -39.58 -7.60 -25.75
CA ILE A 204 -40.60 -7.66 -24.70
C ILE A 204 -40.38 -6.49 -23.75
N ASP A 205 -41.33 -5.56 -23.65
CA ASP A 205 -41.32 -4.50 -22.63
C ASP A 205 -42.25 -4.88 -21.48
N VAL A 206 -41.67 -5.21 -20.33
CA VAL A 206 -42.40 -5.63 -19.14
C VAL A 206 -42.41 -4.51 -18.12
N ALA A 207 -43.56 -3.87 -17.95
CA ALA A 207 -43.79 -2.86 -16.93
C ALA A 207 -44.41 -3.52 -15.68
N PHE A 208 -43.67 -3.50 -14.56
CA PHE A 208 -44.09 -4.14 -13.30
C PHE A 208 -44.69 -3.12 -12.31
N GLU A 209 -45.87 -3.42 -11.78
CA GLU A 209 -46.50 -2.70 -10.65
C GLU A 209 -46.72 -3.68 -9.48
N GLY A 210 -45.90 -3.61 -8.41
CA GLY A 210 -46.03 -4.46 -7.21
C GLY A 210 -45.17 -5.75 -7.19
N PHE A 211 -45.21 -6.47 -6.07
CA PHE A 211 -44.23 -7.51 -5.70
C PHE A 211 -44.24 -8.78 -6.58
N ASN A 212 -43.04 -9.29 -6.92
CA ASN A 212 -42.66 -10.61 -7.44
C ASN A 212 -43.33 -11.07 -8.76
N VAL A 213 -42.79 -10.66 -9.90
CA VAL A 213 -43.23 -11.21 -11.19
C VAL A 213 -42.20 -12.19 -11.75
N VAL A 214 -42.67 -13.36 -12.20
CA VAL A 214 -41.86 -14.45 -12.76
C VAL A 214 -42.19 -14.62 -14.23
N PHE A 215 -41.21 -14.45 -15.10
CA PHE A 215 -41.31 -14.69 -16.54
C PHE A 215 -40.57 -15.98 -16.91
N ASP A 216 -41.16 -16.80 -17.77
CA ASP A 216 -40.55 -18.01 -18.32
C ASP A 216 -40.09 -17.74 -19.75
N ALA A 217 -38.78 -17.72 -19.97
CA ALA A 217 -38.12 -17.41 -21.22
C ALA A 217 -37.68 -18.65 -22.02
N THR A 218 -38.18 -19.85 -21.66
CA THR A 218 -37.82 -21.14 -22.29
C THR A 218 -37.82 -21.12 -23.82
N THR A 219 -38.72 -20.35 -24.41
CA THR A 219 -39.00 -20.29 -25.85
C THR A 219 -38.59 -18.98 -26.53
N VAL A 220 -37.78 -18.15 -25.86
CA VAL A 220 -37.34 -16.84 -26.38
C VAL A 220 -36.02 -17.00 -27.14
N ASP A 221 -36.01 -16.68 -28.44
CA ASP A 221 -34.83 -16.74 -29.31
C ASP A 221 -34.45 -15.32 -29.79
N HIS A 222 -33.20 -14.90 -29.53
CA HIS A 222 -32.57 -13.64 -29.99
C HIS A 222 -33.18 -12.29 -29.50
N SER A 223 -33.84 -12.27 -28.35
CA SER A 223 -34.66 -11.12 -27.94
C SER A 223 -33.98 -10.11 -27.00
N THR A 224 -34.41 -8.85 -27.08
CA THR A 224 -34.17 -7.83 -26.06
C THR A 224 -35.36 -7.74 -25.12
N ILE A 225 -35.16 -8.06 -23.85
CA ILE A 225 -36.17 -7.94 -22.79
C ILE A 225 -35.93 -6.62 -22.06
N LYS A 226 -36.85 -5.67 -22.20
CA LYS A 226 -36.88 -4.44 -21.41
C LYS A 226 -37.66 -4.70 -20.12
N VAL A 227 -37.01 -4.47 -18.99
CA VAL A 227 -37.58 -4.62 -17.65
C VAL A 227 -37.74 -3.20 -17.09
N SER A 228 -38.97 -2.72 -17.01
CA SER A 228 -39.29 -1.35 -16.60
C SER A 228 -40.21 -1.28 -15.37
N THR A 229 -40.09 -0.21 -14.57
CA THR A 229 -41.09 0.13 -13.54
C THR A 229 -41.66 1.52 -13.79
N THR A 230 -42.94 1.70 -13.47
CA THR A 230 -43.64 3.00 -13.54
C THR A 230 -43.65 3.74 -12.19
N THR A 231 -43.16 3.11 -11.13
CA THR A 231 -43.12 3.66 -9.77
C THR A 231 -41.74 3.44 -9.12
N ASP A 232 -41.30 4.39 -8.28
CA ASP A 232 -40.03 4.33 -7.50
C ASP A 232 -40.02 3.24 -6.40
N SER A 233 -41.01 2.35 -6.37
CA SER A 233 -41.14 1.32 -5.34
C SER A 233 -40.29 0.11 -5.70
N GLN A 234 -39.48 -0.35 -4.74
CA GLN A 234 -38.46 -1.41 -4.89
C GLN A 234 -39.02 -2.74 -5.43
N THR A 235 -39.09 -2.89 -6.75
CA THR A 235 -39.65 -4.08 -7.40
C THR A 235 -38.60 -5.18 -7.53
N LYS A 236 -38.99 -6.41 -7.16
CA LYS A 236 -38.25 -7.65 -7.47
C LYS A 236 -38.81 -8.28 -8.74
N ALA A 237 -38.00 -8.39 -9.78
CA ALA A 237 -38.32 -9.06 -11.04
C ALA A 237 -37.58 -10.40 -11.12
N SER A 238 -38.19 -11.42 -11.71
CA SER A 238 -37.58 -12.74 -11.90
C SER A 238 -37.75 -13.20 -13.34
N LEU A 239 -36.64 -13.45 -14.02
CA LEU A 239 -36.56 -14.02 -15.35
C LEU A 239 -36.01 -15.44 -15.24
N THR A 240 -36.81 -16.44 -15.58
CA THR A 240 -36.48 -17.85 -15.45
C THR A 240 -36.51 -18.54 -16.80
N GLY A 241 -35.81 -19.66 -16.94
CA GLY A 241 -35.87 -20.47 -18.15
C GLY A 241 -35.05 -19.92 -19.33
N LEU A 242 -33.96 -19.21 -19.07
CA LEU A 242 -33.04 -18.79 -20.14
C LEU A 242 -32.42 -20.02 -20.84
N ASN A 243 -32.44 -20.03 -22.18
CA ASN A 243 -31.85 -21.08 -23.03
C ASN A 243 -30.39 -20.76 -23.39
N THR A 244 -29.76 -21.53 -24.30
CA THR A 244 -28.34 -21.37 -24.68
C THR A 244 -28.02 -20.08 -25.47
N ASN A 245 -29.01 -19.34 -25.94
CA ASN A 245 -28.80 -18.15 -26.76
C ASN A 245 -28.62 -16.88 -25.91
N GLN A 246 -27.96 -15.87 -26.46
CA GLN A 246 -27.69 -14.62 -25.75
C GLN A 246 -28.96 -13.76 -25.66
N VAL A 247 -29.45 -13.51 -24.44
CA VAL A 247 -30.60 -12.62 -24.18
C VAL A 247 -30.11 -11.26 -23.69
N ASN A 248 -30.53 -10.18 -24.34
CA ASN A 248 -30.20 -8.82 -23.87
C ASN A 248 -31.30 -8.32 -22.93
N VAL A 249 -30.94 -7.88 -21.72
CA VAL A 249 -31.88 -7.36 -20.72
C VAL A 249 -31.60 -5.87 -20.51
N ASP A 250 -32.54 -4.99 -20.86
CA ASP A 250 -32.43 -3.54 -20.60
C ASP A 250 -33.24 -3.20 -19.35
N VAL A 251 -32.57 -2.78 -18.27
CA VAL A 251 -33.20 -2.56 -16.96
C VAL A 251 -33.39 -1.06 -16.74
N SER A 252 -34.63 -0.61 -16.47
CA SER A 252 -34.91 0.80 -16.19
C SER A 252 -34.45 1.23 -14.79
N THR A 253 -34.30 2.54 -14.59
CA THR A 253 -34.12 3.14 -13.27
C THR A 253 -35.31 2.77 -12.37
N GLY A 254 -35.05 2.23 -11.16
CA GLY A 254 -36.10 1.83 -10.19
C GLY A 254 -36.15 0.34 -9.86
N ILE A 255 -35.59 -0.54 -10.69
CA ILE A 255 -35.43 -1.97 -10.38
C ILE A 255 -34.23 -2.15 -9.43
N SER A 256 -34.48 -2.64 -8.22
CA SER A 256 -33.42 -2.90 -7.22
C SER A 256 -33.02 -4.37 -7.11
N ASN A 257 -33.88 -5.32 -7.55
CA ASN A 257 -33.60 -6.75 -7.50
C ASN A 257 -34.08 -7.43 -8.80
N LEU A 258 -33.16 -8.12 -9.48
CA LEU A 258 -33.45 -8.93 -10.66
C LEU A 258 -32.90 -10.35 -10.46
N VAL A 259 -33.78 -11.34 -10.59
CA VAL A 259 -33.41 -12.77 -10.57
C VAL A 259 -33.24 -13.22 -12.02
N LEU A 260 -32.11 -13.86 -12.36
CA LEU A 260 -31.87 -14.46 -13.68
C LEU A 260 -31.60 -15.96 -13.49
N ASP A 261 -32.36 -16.81 -14.16
CA ASP A 261 -32.27 -18.27 -14.01
C ASP A 261 -32.34 -18.98 -15.38
N SER A 262 -31.50 -20.00 -15.60
CA SER A 262 -31.46 -20.80 -16.84
C SER A 262 -32.14 -22.16 -16.68
N LEU A 263 -32.43 -22.86 -17.79
CA LEU A 263 -33.06 -24.20 -17.75
C LEU A 263 -32.16 -25.28 -17.13
N ALA A 264 -30.85 -25.13 -17.28
CA ALA A 264 -29.88 -26.14 -16.90
C ALA A 264 -28.56 -25.51 -16.44
N ASN A 265 -27.94 -26.11 -15.43
CA ASN A 265 -26.70 -25.62 -14.85
C ASN A 265 -25.61 -25.40 -15.91
N GLY A 266 -24.99 -24.22 -15.90
CA GLY A 266 -23.92 -23.84 -16.80
C GLY A 266 -24.35 -23.63 -18.26
N THR A 267 -25.64 -23.37 -18.51
CA THR A 267 -26.17 -23.09 -19.87
C THR A 267 -26.78 -21.70 -19.94
N GLY A 268 -26.68 -21.06 -21.10
CA GLY A 268 -27.27 -19.74 -21.37
C GLY A 268 -26.34 -18.55 -21.12
N SER A 269 -26.56 -17.52 -21.93
CA SER A 269 -25.80 -16.26 -21.92
C SER A 269 -26.76 -15.09 -21.86
N SER A 270 -26.45 -14.03 -21.11
CA SER A 270 -27.29 -12.83 -21.09
C SER A 270 -26.47 -11.58 -20.87
N THR A 271 -26.85 -10.47 -21.51
CA THR A 271 -26.23 -9.15 -21.29
C THR A 271 -27.22 -8.22 -20.61
N VAL A 272 -26.93 -7.76 -19.40
CA VAL A 272 -27.74 -6.78 -18.66
C VAL A 272 -27.20 -5.37 -18.92
N LYS A 273 -28.00 -4.53 -19.56
CA LYS A 273 -27.73 -3.10 -19.69
C LYS A 273 -28.28 -2.35 -18.47
N LEU A 274 -27.41 -1.58 -17.85
CA LEU A 274 -27.65 -0.91 -16.57
C LEU A 274 -28.02 0.56 -16.80
N ALA A 275 -29.15 1.00 -16.25
CA ALA A 275 -29.62 2.40 -16.40
C ALA A 275 -29.06 3.38 -15.35
N GLY A 276 -28.26 2.92 -14.38
CA GLY A 276 -27.79 3.72 -13.24
C GLY A 276 -28.39 3.27 -11.90
N GLY A 277 -27.62 3.37 -10.81
CA GLY A 277 -28.09 3.04 -9.46
C GLY A 277 -27.64 1.67 -8.94
N ALA A 278 -28.36 1.14 -7.93
CA ALA A 278 -28.05 -0.14 -7.30
C ALA A 278 -28.98 -1.25 -7.76
N LEU A 279 -28.42 -2.38 -8.22
CA LEU A 279 -29.13 -3.57 -8.68
C LEU A 279 -28.56 -4.81 -7.99
N THR A 280 -29.39 -5.60 -7.33
CA THR A 280 -29.01 -6.94 -6.88
C THR A 280 -29.37 -7.94 -7.96
N LEU A 281 -28.37 -8.63 -8.50
CA LEU A 281 -28.56 -9.77 -9.39
C LEU A 281 -28.43 -11.05 -8.57
N SER A 282 -29.52 -11.81 -8.48
CA SER A 282 -29.48 -13.15 -7.92
C SER A 282 -29.68 -14.19 -9.01
N ALA A 283 -28.67 -14.99 -9.30
CA ALA A 283 -28.87 -16.25 -10.01
C ALA A 283 -29.15 -17.36 -8.99
N SER A 284 -29.93 -18.38 -9.33
CA SER A 284 -29.86 -19.65 -8.61
C SER A 284 -28.48 -20.29 -8.88
N ALA A 285 -27.94 -21.03 -7.92
CA ALA A 285 -26.54 -21.46 -7.94
C ALA A 285 -26.16 -22.19 -9.25
N ASN A 286 -25.17 -21.67 -9.98
CA ASN A 286 -24.51 -22.28 -11.16
C ASN A 286 -25.35 -22.41 -12.44
N HIS A 287 -26.29 -21.52 -12.72
CA HIS A 287 -27.17 -21.68 -13.89
C HIS A 287 -26.66 -21.01 -15.19
N LEU A 288 -26.00 -19.83 -15.15
CA LEU A 288 -25.55 -19.11 -16.35
C LEU A 288 -24.10 -19.42 -16.78
N ALA A 289 -23.87 -19.62 -18.08
CA ALA A 289 -22.53 -19.80 -18.66
C ALA A 289 -21.78 -18.47 -18.76
N THR A 290 -22.43 -17.42 -19.28
CA THR A 290 -21.86 -16.07 -19.43
C THR A 290 -22.87 -15.02 -18.98
N LEU A 291 -22.42 -14.03 -18.20
CA LEU A 291 -23.20 -12.83 -17.87
C LEU A 291 -22.45 -11.59 -18.39
N GLY A 292 -23.05 -10.84 -19.29
CA GLY A 292 -22.61 -9.52 -19.70
C GLY A 292 -23.21 -8.43 -18.81
N LEU A 293 -22.41 -7.46 -18.37
CA LEU A 293 -22.86 -6.24 -17.70
C LEU A 293 -22.44 -5.03 -18.53
N ASN A 294 -23.41 -4.30 -19.09
CA ASN A 294 -23.17 -3.11 -19.89
C ASN A 294 -23.55 -1.85 -19.10
N SER A 295 -22.55 -1.05 -18.75
CA SER A 295 -22.66 0.17 -17.97
C SER A 295 -22.94 1.44 -18.80
N ALA A 296 -23.51 1.35 -20.00
CA ALA A 296 -23.75 2.50 -20.89
C ALA A 296 -24.85 3.50 -20.44
N GLY A 297 -25.26 3.47 -19.17
CA GLY A 297 -26.26 4.39 -18.59
C GLY A 297 -25.74 5.82 -18.37
N SER A 298 -26.54 6.66 -17.72
CA SER A 298 -26.19 8.08 -17.46
C SER A 298 -25.40 8.30 -16.16
N SER A 299 -25.32 7.31 -15.28
CA SER A 299 -24.69 7.41 -13.96
C SER A 299 -23.92 6.13 -13.59
N ALA A 300 -23.17 6.17 -12.48
CA ALA A 300 -22.49 5.00 -11.94
C ALA A 300 -23.47 3.90 -11.53
N ASN A 301 -23.01 2.64 -11.58
CA ASN A 301 -23.80 1.45 -11.29
C ASN A 301 -23.18 0.66 -10.13
N THR A 302 -24.02 0.10 -9.26
CA THR A 302 -23.61 -0.90 -8.27
C THR A 302 -24.41 -2.17 -8.51
N VAL A 303 -23.73 -3.27 -8.78
CA VAL A 303 -24.34 -4.58 -9.01
C VAL A 303 -23.91 -5.53 -7.89
N THR A 304 -24.87 -6.07 -7.14
CA THR A 304 -24.58 -7.10 -6.13
C THR A 304 -24.83 -8.48 -6.72
N LEU A 305 -23.79 -9.33 -6.82
CA LEU A 305 -23.92 -10.70 -7.31
C LEU A 305 -24.06 -11.66 -6.11
N THR A 306 -25.15 -12.42 -6.05
CA THR A 306 -25.32 -13.42 -4.97
C THR A 306 -24.66 -14.77 -5.29
N HIS A 307 -24.40 -15.04 -6.58
CA HIS A 307 -23.74 -16.25 -7.10
C HIS A 307 -22.98 -15.92 -8.39
N ASN A 308 -22.07 -16.79 -8.83
CA ASN A 308 -21.22 -16.51 -9.98
C ASN A 308 -21.63 -17.26 -11.27
N PRO A 309 -21.57 -16.58 -12.43
CA PRO A 309 -21.60 -17.21 -13.74
C PRO A 309 -20.22 -17.82 -14.07
N GLY A 310 -20.15 -18.79 -15.00
CA GLY A 310 -18.87 -19.34 -15.44
C GLY A 310 -17.93 -18.32 -16.12
N ALA A 311 -18.50 -17.28 -16.73
CA ALA A 311 -17.79 -16.11 -17.24
C ALA A 311 -18.61 -14.82 -17.03
N LEU A 312 -17.93 -13.72 -16.70
CA LEU A 312 -18.54 -12.41 -16.53
C LEU A 312 -17.86 -11.40 -17.48
N GLU A 313 -18.62 -10.75 -18.33
CA GLU A 313 -18.11 -9.81 -19.34
C GLU A 313 -18.61 -8.40 -19.03
N ILE A 314 -17.73 -7.41 -18.92
CA ILE A 314 -18.11 -6.03 -18.59
C ILE A 314 -17.85 -5.13 -19.79
N SER A 315 -18.77 -4.22 -20.08
CA SER A 315 -18.64 -3.21 -21.13
C SER A 315 -19.30 -1.88 -20.73
N GLY A 316 -19.09 -0.84 -21.52
CA GLY A 316 -19.72 0.48 -21.34
C GLY A 316 -18.71 1.59 -21.06
N ASN A 317 -19.21 2.73 -20.57
CA ASN A 317 -18.43 3.97 -20.38
C ASN A 317 -18.62 4.61 -19.00
N GLN A 318 -19.36 3.97 -18.07
CA GLN A 318 -19.59 4.48 -16.72
C GLN A 318 -18.91 3.60 -15.67
N ASN A 319 -18.68 4.17 -14.48
CA ASN A 319 -18.15 3.41 -13.35
C ASN A 319 -19.12 2.29 -12.93
N LEU A 320 -18.57 1.11 -12.68
CA LEU A 320 -19.30 -0.08 -12.23
C LEU A 320 -18.68 -0.60 -10.93
N THR A 321 -19.50 -0.77 -9.90
CA THR A 321 -19.12 -1.46 -8.66
C THR A 321 -19.77 -2.83 -8.64
N LEU A 322 -18.98 -3.91 -8.51
CA LEU A 322 -19.47 -5.25 -8.26
C LEU A 322 -19.32 -5.56 -6.77
N ALA A 323 -20.44 -5.73 -6.06
CA ALA A 323 -20.46 -6.12 -4.66
C ALA A 323 -20.81 -7.62 -4.52
N GLY A 324 -20.13 -8.35 -3.63
CA GLY A 324 -20.41 -9.77 -3.40
C GLY A 324 -19.26 -10.50 -2.73
N ALA A 325 -19.36 -11.82 -2.58
CA ALA A 325 -18.27 -12.65 -2.04
C ALA A 325 -17.15 -12.83 -3.07
N LEU A 326 -15.96 -12.28 -2.82
CA LEU A 326 -14.77 -12.45 -3.68
C LEU A 326 -14.44 -13.93 -3.93
N ALA A 327 -14.74 -14.81 -2.96
CA ALA A 327 -14.55 -16.25 -3.06
C ALA A 327 -15.28 -16.88 -4.25
N ASN A 328 -16.36 -16.25 -4.71
CA ASN A 328 -17.10 -16.77 -5.85
C ASN A 328 -16.30 -16.63 -7.16
N PHE A 329 -15.38 -15.65 -7.29
CA PHE A 329 -14.64 -15.37 -8.53
C PHE A 329 -13.37 -16.22 -8.72
N SER A 330 -13.13 -17.21 -7.86
CA SER A 330 -11.94 -18.05 -7.94
C SER A 330 -12.06 -19.06 -9.09
N GLY A 331 -11.42 -18.76 -10.23
CA GLY A 331 -11.35 -19.65 -11.40
C GLY A 331 -12.30 -19.28 -12.55
N ASP A 332 -13.13 -18.25 -12.37
CA ASP A 332 -14.00 -17.72 -13.42
C ASP A 332 -13.23 -16.74 -14.32
N THR A 333 -13.65 -16.63 -15.59
CA THR A 333 -13.09 -15.60 -16.51
C THR A 333 -13.90 -14.31 -16.37
N LEU A 334 -13.24 -13.21 -16.00
CA LEU A 334 -13.84 -11.87 -15.98
C LEU A 334 -13.14 -10.93 -16.96
N THR A 335 -13.85 -10.46 -17.98
CA THR A 335 -13.29 -9.50 -18.95
C THR A 335 -13.79 -8.09 -18.66
N ASN A 336 -12.89 -7.11 -18.68
CA ASN A 336 -13.24 -5.70 -18.52
C ASN A 336 -13.03 -4.93 -19.83
N GLY A 337 -14.13 -4.59 -20.50
CA GLY A 337 -14.19 -3.74 -21.69
C GLY A 337 -14.74 -2.33 -21.42
N LEU A 338 -14.62 -1.80 -20.19
CA LEU A 338 -14.97 -0.41 -19.90
C LEU A 338 -14.07 0.55 -20.68
N SER A 339 -14.68 1.60 -21.25
CA SER A 339 -14.03 2.61 -22.07
C SER A 339 -13.98 3.98 -21.38
N SER A 340 -13.31 4.96 -21.98
CA SER A 340 -13.38 6.38 -21.59
C SER A 340 -12.92 6.71 -20.16
N GLY A 341 -12.03 5.89 -19.59
CA GLY A 341 -11.50 6.11 -18.24
C GLY A 341 -12.41 5.63 -17.10
N ALA A 342 -13.52 4.97 -17.40
CA ALA A 342 -14.41 4.38 -16.42
C ALA A 342 -13.68 3.34 -15.54
N THR A 343 -14.11 3.27 -14.28
CA THR A 343 -13.51 2.45 -13.22
C THR A 343 -14.40 1.27 -12.90
N LEU A 344 -13.83 0.06 -12.97
CA LEU A 344 -14.41 -1.13 -12.35
C LEU A 344 -13.93 -1.22 -10.90
N THR A 345 -14.87 -1.27 -9.97
CA THR A 345 -14.62 -1.48 -8.53
C THR A 345 -15.11 -2.87 -8.12
N LEU A 346 -14.25 -3.71 -7.57
CA LEU A 346 -14.68 -4.96 -6.94
C LEU A 346 -14.75 -4.78 -5.42
N LYS A 347 -15.92 -5.01 -4.84
CA LYS A 347 -16.19 -4.87 -3.41
C LYS A 347 -16.49 -6.22 -2.77
N ASN A 348 -15.59 -6.69 -1.91
CA ASN A 348 -15.84 -7.88 -1.11
C ASN A 348 -16.63 -7.55 0.15
N THR A 349 -17.76 -8.19 0.36
CA THR A 349 -18.61 -7.98 1.54
C THR A 349 -18.73 -9.20 2.45
N SER A 350 -18.00 -10.30 2.17
CA SER A 350 -18.03 -11.52 2.99
C SER A 350 -16.65 -12.10 3.27
N THR A 351 -16.54 -12.91 4.32
CA THR A 351 -15.31 -13.61 4.70
C THR A 351 -14.81 -14.55 3.60
N LEU A 352 -13.50 -14.55 3.35
CA LEU A 352 -12.87 -15.50 2.41
C LEU A 352 -12.63 -16.85 3.10
N ALA A 353 -13.13 -17.94 2.51
CA ALA A 353 -12.90 -19.31 3.01
C ALA A 353 -11.66 -19.99 2.38
N THR A 354 -11.20 -19.50 1.22
CA THR A 354 -10.05 -20.01 0.46
C THR A 354 -9.28 -18.86 -0.19
N ALA A 355 -8.05 -19.10 -0.64
CA ALA A 355 -7.29 -18.12 -1.41
C ALA A 355 -8.04 -17.75 -2.71
N VAL A 356 -7.96 -16.48 -3.11
CA VAL A 356 -8.61 -15.96 -4.33
C VAL A 356 -7.54 -15.47 -5.29
N ASN A 357 -7.59 -15.99 -6.52
CA ASN A 357 -6.72 -15.52 -7.59
C ASN A 357 -7.54 -14.71 -8.61
N LEU A 358 -7.30 -13.40 -8.66
CA LEU A 358 -7.97 -12.48 -9.58
C LEU A 358 -7.10 -12.17 -10.81
N SER A 359 -6.04 -12.95 -11.08
CA SER A 359 -5.02 -12.65 -12.10
C SER A 359 -5.53 -12.53 -13.54
N GLN A 360 -6.81 -12.85 -13.80
CA GLN A 360 -7.43 -12.84 -15.13
C GLN A 360 -8.44 -11.71 -15.36
N VAL A 361 -8.71 -10.88 -14.35
CA VAL A 361 -9.68 -9.78 -14.43
C VAL A 361 -9.06 -8.56 -15.18
N THR A 362 -9.56 -7.33 -15.17
CA THR A 362 -8.70 -6.12 -15.24
C THR A 362 -9.43 -5.08 -14.40
N VAL A 363 -8.91 -4.71 -13.23
CA VAL A 363 -9.62 -3.87 -12.25
C VAL A 363 -8.76 -2.66 -11.91
N ARG A 364 -9.42 -1.50 -11.81
CA ARG A 364 -8.75 -0.25 -11.43
C ARG A 364 -8.80 0.01 -9.92
N LEU A 365 -9.88 -0.42 -9.25
CA LEU A 365 -10.06 -0.23 -7.81
C LEU A 365 -10.57 -1.49 -7.10
N TYR A 366 -9.90 -1.89 -6.03
CA TYR A 366 -10.37 -2.96 -5.14
C TYR A 366 -10.80 -2.39 -3.79
N ASP A 367 -12.00 -2.72 -3.30
CA ASP A 367 -12.51 -2.36 -1.96
C ASP A 367 -12.72 -3.65 -1.14
N LEU A 368 -11.75 -4.02 -0.32
CA LEU A 368 -11.92 -5.13 0.62
C LEU A 368 -12.56 -4.63 1.91
N SER A 369 -13.85 -4.96 2.09
CA SER A 369 -14.62 -4.57 3.27
C SER A 369 -14.95 -5.74 4.23
N ALA A 370 -14.42 -6.94 3.99
CA ALA A 370 -14.65 -8.13 4.82
C ALA A 370 -13.39 -9.00 4.99
N ASP A 371 -13.34 -9.74 6.12
CA ASP A 371 -12.15 -10.42 6.65
C ASP A 371 -11.66 -11.52 5.69
N SER A 372 -10.39 -11.45 5.31
CA SER A 372 -9.75 -12.42 4.42
C SER A 372 -9.43 -13.75 5.11
N GLY A 373 -9.62 -13.87 6.42
CA GLY A 373 -9.38 -15.11 7.17
C GLY A 373 -7.92 -15.57 7.16
N GLY A 374 -6.96 -14.70 6.84
CA GLY A 374 -5.55 -15.06 6.67
C GLY A 374 -5.18 -15.59 5.28
N GLN A 375 -6.08 -15.46 4.30
CA GLN A 375 -5.89 -16.02 2.96
C GLN A 375 -5.17 -15.06 2.00
N THR A 376 -4.44 -15.59 1.02
CA THR A 376 -3.79 -14.81 -0.04
C THR A 376 -4.81 -14.27 -1.05
N VAL A 377 -4.67 -12.99 -1.40
CA VAL A 377 -5.40 -12.33 -2.49
C VAL A 377 -4.40 -11.92 -3.56
N THR A 378 -4.40 -12.63 -4.69
CA THR A 378 -3.53 -12.27 -5.81
C THR A 378 -4.27 -11.29 -6.73
N LEU A 379 -3.72 -10.08 -6.83
CA LEU A 379 -4.16 -9.00 -7.72
C LEU A 379 -3.45 -9.12 -9.06
N MET A 380 -3.93 -8.39 -10.05
CA MET A 380 -3.37 -8.45 -11.39
C MET A 380 -2.24 -7.48 -11.65
N ALA A 381 -1.49 -7.85 -12.70
CA ALA A 381 -0.80 -6.96 -13.62
C ALA A 381 -1.59 -5.64 -13.85
N GLY A 382 -1.03 -4.52 -13.40
CA GLY A 382 -1.58 -3.18 -13.67
C GLY A 382 -2.67 -2.68 -12.69
N THR A 383 -2.79 -3.29 -11.51
CA THR A 383 -3.65 -2.74 -10.44
C THR A 383 -3.09 -1.38 -9.98
N THR A 384 -3.89 -0.32 -10.00
CA THR A 384 -3.42 1.04 -9.67
C THR A 384 -3.87 1.52 -8.30
N ASP A 385 -5.07 1.14 -7.86
CA ASP A 385 -5.59 1.50 -6.54
C ASP A 385 -6.12 0.27 -5.76
N LEU A 386 -5.67 0.13 -4.52
CA LEU A 386 -6.12 -0.86 -3.54
C LEU A 386 -6.64 -0.11 -2.30
N THR A 387 -7.91 -0.31 -1.96
CA THR A 387 -8.53 0.24 -0.76
C THR A 387 -8.88 -0.90 0.19
N LEU A 388 -8.43 -0.79 1.44
CA LEU A 388 -8.69 -1.75 2.48
C LEU A 388 -9.51 -1.07 3.59
N ASN A 389 -10.80 -1.45 3.69
CA ASN A 389 -11.84 -0.74 4.45
C ASN A 389 -12.41 -1.55 5.64
N ASP A 390 -11.78 -2.63 6.09
CA ASP A 390 -12.42 -3.60 7.01
C ASP A 390 -12.08 -3.43 8.50
N SER A 391 -13.10 -3.55 9.35
CA SER A 391 -13.07 -3.53 10.82
C SER A 391 -12.27 -4.61 11.56
N LYS A 392 -11.62 -5.57 10.88
CA LYS A 392 -10.88 -6.68 11.51
C LYS A 392 -9.50 -6.86 10.87
N ALA A 393 -8.49 -7.07 11.71
CA ALA A 393 -7.08 -7.18 11.32
C ALA A 393 -6.88 -8.23 10.22
N HIS A 394 -6.49 -7.79 9.01
CA HIS A 394 -6.25 -8.68 7.87
C HIS A 394 -4.90 -9.39 7.96
N ALA A 395 -4.88 -10.70 8.14
CA ALA A 395 -3.67 -11.51 7.88
C ALA A 395 -3.56 -11.96 6.40
N ALA A 396 -4.16 -11.21 5.45
CA ALA A 396 -4.09 -11.54 4.03
C ALA A 396 -2.76 -11.11 3.42
N THR A 397 -2.07 -12.01 2.72
CA THR A 397 -1.01 -11.61 1.79
C THR A 397 -1.64 -11.11 0.49
N PHE A 398 -1.49 -9.82 0.20
CA PHE A 398 -1.80 -9.25 -1.11
C PHE A 398 -0.60 -9.46 -2.02
N THR A 399 -0.77 -10.19 -3.11
CA THR A 399 0.26 -10.32 -4.15
C THR A 399 -0.16 -9.50 -5.35
N ALA A 400 0.46 -8.34 -5.58
CA ALA A 400 0.19 -7.53 -6.76
C ALA A 400 1.34 -7.68 -7.76
N ASN A 401 1.03 -8.01 -9.01
CA ASN A 401 2.02 -8.00 -10.09
C ASN A 401 1.88 -6.71 -10.89
N GLY A 402 2.98 -6.03 -11.23
CA GLY A 402 3.02 -4.96 -12.21
C GLY A 402 3.17 -5.51 -13.62
N SER A 403 2.99 -4.65 -14.63
CA SER A 403 2.93 -5.03 -16.04
C SER A 403 3.94 -4.29 -16.94
N ALA A 404 4.52 -3.17 -16.48
CA ALA A 404 5.42 -2.33 -17.29
C ALA A 404 6.22 -1.31 -16.45
N SER A 405 7.12 -0.56 -17.11
CA SER A 405 7.83 0.58 -16.53
C SER A 405 6.87 1.70 -16.10
N ASN A 406 7.01 2.20 -14.87
CA ASN A 406 6.32 3.34 -14.23
C ASN A 406 4.92 3.04 -13.67
N ASP A 407 4.68 1.81 -13.23
CA ASP A 407 3.49 1.37 -12.50
C ASP A 407 3.49 1.90 -11.05
N VAL A 408 2.34 2.47 -10.64
CA VAL A 408 2.11 2.99 -9.28
C VAL A 408 0.93 2.25 -8.65
N LEU A 409 1.14 1.67 -7.47
CA LEU A 409 0.08 1.10 -6.63
C LEU A 409 -0.20 2.04 -5.45
N ASN A 410 -1.40 2.65 -5.41
CA ASN A 410 -1.87 3.38 -4.24
C ASN A 410 -2.64 2.44 -3.31
N VAL A 411 -2.17 2.28 -2.09
CA VAL A 411 -2.81 1.50 -1.04
C VAL A 411 -3.41 2.48 -0.04
N SER A 412 -4.74 2.46 0.12
CA SER A 412 -5.43 3.27 1.13
C SER A 412 -5.98 2.38 2.25
N ALA A 413 -5.53 2.67 3.48
CA ALA A 413 -6.00 2.01 4.70
C ALA A 413 -7.05 2.83 5.41
N LYS A 414 -8.10 2.17 5.87
CA LYS A 414 -9.03 2.76 6.84
C LYS A 414 -9.09 2.03 8.17
N GLN A 415 -8.41 0.88 8.31
CA GLN A 415 -8.38 0.04 9.52
C GLN A 415 -7.05 -0.73 9.65
N THR A 416 -6.77 -1.34 10.82
CA THR A 416 -5.50 -2.02 11.13
C THR A 416 -5.27 -3.26 10.25
N TYR A 417 -4.05 -3.43 9.74
CA TYR A 417 -3.64 -4.62 8.99
C TYR A 417 -2.90 -5.62 9.87
N GLY A 418 -3.05 -6.91 9.58
CA GLY A 418 -2.35 -8.00 10.26
C GLY A 418 -1.03 -8.40 9.60
N ALA A 419 -0.32 -9.32 10.25
CA ALA A 419 0.96 -9.88 9.81
C ALA A 419 0.89 -10.47 8.38
N GLY A 420 1.93 -10.27 7.56
CA GLY A 420 2.03 -10.85 6.20
C GLY A 420 1.38 -10.06 5.07
N ALA A 421 1.03 -8.78 5.29
CA ALA A 421 0.05 -8.05 4.48
C ALA A 421 0.44 -7.81 3.01
N PHE A 422 1.70 -7.49 2.69
CA PHE A 422 2.03 -6.99 1.34
C PHE A 422 3.18 -7.72 0.68
N LYS A 423 2.91 -8.25 -0.51
CA LYS A 423 3.89 -8.66 -1.50
C LYS A 423 3.59 -8.00 -2.84
N THR A 424 4.52 -7.26 -3.41
CA THR A 424 4.36 -6.66 -4.73
C THR A 424 5.55 -7.00 -5.60
N VAL A 425 5.30 -7.42 -6.84
CA VAL A 425 6.36 -7.75 -7.80
C VAL A 425 6.12 -6.91 -9.06
N GLY A 426 7.14 -6.18 -9.51
CA GLY A 426 7.08 -5.46 -10.79
C GLY A 426 6.40 -4.09 -10.77
N TYR A 427 6.15 -3.50 -9.59
CA TYR A 427 5.79 -2.07 -9.46
C TYR A 427 7.04 -1.21 -9.26
N GLU A 428 7.08 -0.02 -9.83
CA GLU A 428 8.14 0.97 -9.57
C GLU A 428 7.85 1.82 -8.34
N THR A 429 6.57 2.04 -8.00
CA THR A 429 6.16 2.82 -6.84
C THR A 429 4.98 2.20 -6.12
N VAL A 430 5.06 2.12 -4.80
CA VAL A 430 3.94 1.77 -3.92
C VAL A 430 3.73 2.92 -2.94
N LYS A 431 2.52 3.47 -2.89
CA LYS A 431 2.15 4.56 -1.97
C LYS A 431 1.13 4.06 -0.97
N ILE A 432 1.50 4.02 0.31
CA ILE A 432 0.61 3.61 1.38
C ILE A 432 0.14 4.87 2.11
N THR A 433 -1.18 5.09 2.10
CA THR A 433 -1.85 6.19 2.80
C THR A 433 -2.78 5.58 3.85
N ASP A 434 -2.46 5.77 5.13
CA ASP A 434 -3.22 5.13 6.21
C ASP A 434 -4.03 6.13 7.05
N SER A 435 -5.34 6.10 6.92
CA SER A 435 -6.23 7.00 7.65
C SER A 435 -6.66 6.47 9.02
N THR A 436 -6.04 5.39 9.51
CA THR A 436 -6.31 4.84 10.83
C THR A 436 -5.77 5.70 11.97
N ASN A 437 -6.28 5.43 13.16
CA ASN A 437 -5.77 5.97 14.42
C ASN A 437 -4.98 4.93 15.23
N THR A 438 -4.39 3.92 14.56
CA THR A 438 -3.71 2.79 15.21
C THR A 438 -2.37 2.50 14.54
N ALA A 439 -1.35 2.19 15.32
CA ALA A 439 -0.06 1.72 14.79
C ALA A 439 -0.23 0.44 13.97
N GLN A 440 0.57 0.31 12.91
CA GLN A 440 0.53 -0.82 11.98
C GLN A 440 1.73 -1.73 12.16
N THR A 441 1.54 -3.04 11.98
CA THR A 441 2.62 -4.02 11.94
C THR A 441 2.51 -4.88 10.69
N LEU A 442 3.50 -4.78 9.79
CA LEU A 442 3.63 -5.59 8.61
C LEU A 442 4.73 -6.61 8.83
N THR A 443 4.43 -7.90 8.68
CA THR A 443 5.43 -8.96 8.85
C THR A 443 5.91 -9.47 7.50
N SER A 444 7.23 -9.52 7.30
CA SER A 444 7.88 -10.02 6.08
C SER A 444 7.35 -9.40 4.79
N ALA A 445 7.21 -8.06 4.78
CA ALA A 445 6.71 -7.33 3.62
C ALA A 445 7.75 -7.35 2.49
N ASP A 446 7.30 -7.58 1.26
CA ASP A 446 8.19 -7.73 0.11
C ASP A 446 7.66 -6.93 -1.07
N PHE A 447 8.19 -5.72 -1.25
CA PHE A 447 7.81 -4.83 -2.34
C PHE A 447 8.72 -4.96 -3.58
N GLY A 448 9.66 -5.92 -3.57
CA GLY A 448 10.70 -6.05 -4.59
C GLY A 448 11.50 -4.76 -4.74
N ALA A 449 11.77 -4.34 -5.99
CA ALA A 449 12.55 -3.13 -6.29
C ALA A 449 11.72 -1.81 -6.26
N ALA A 450 10.51 -1.82 -5.70
CA ALA A 450 9.64 -0.65 -5.73
C ALA A 450 10.11 0.47 -4.78
N ASN A 451 9.87 1.72 -5.16
CA ASN A 451 9.93 2.86 -4.26
C ASN A 451 8.67 2.91 -3.40
N VAL A 452 8.80 2.71 -2.10
CA VAL A 452 7.69 2.69 -1.16
C VAL A 452 7.62 4.03 -0.45
N SER A 453 6.44 4.65 -0.41
CA SER A 453 6.19 5.83 0.43
C SER A 453 5.04 5.55 1.38
N ILE A 454 5.18 5.95 2.64
CA ILE A 454 4.17 5.80 3.68
C ILE A 454 3.84 7.16 4.29
N SER A 455 2.56 7.42 4.54
CA SER A 455 2.08 8.73 5.03
C SER A 455 0.90 8.60 5.98
N ASN A 456 0.71 9.62 6.84
CA ASN A 456 -0.31 9.83 7.90
C ASN A 456 0.18 9.59 9.36
N PRO A 457 -0.58 9.95 10.42
CA PRO A 457 -0.01 10.20 11.74
C PRO A 457 0.18 8.95 12.62
N GLN A 458 0.33 7.75 12.04
CA GLN A 458 0.47 6.49 12.79
C GLN A 458 1.85 5.87 12.64
N SER A 459 2.32 5.19 13.69
CA SER A 459 3.57 4.43 13.64
C SER A 459 3.46 3.18 12.78
N TYR A 460 4.58 2.81 12.15
CA TYR A 460 4.71 1.61 11.33
C TYR A 460 5.82 0.72 11.84
N THR A 461 5.55 -0.58 11.92
CA THR A 461 6.54 -1.60 12.24
C THR A 461 6.61 -2.63 11.11
N PHE A 462 7.76 -2.77 10.48
CA PHE A 462 8.09 -3.84 9.55
C PHE A 462 8.87 -4.91 10.31
N ALA A 463 8.15 -5.94 10.75
CA ALA A 463 8.68 -7.08 11.49
C ALA A 463 9.20 -8.16 10.53
N GLY A 464 10.38 -8.73 10.79
CA GLY A 464 11.09 -9.58 9.84
C GLY A 464 11.68 -8.78 8.66
N SER A 465 12.06 -9.50 7.60
CA SER A 465 12.66 -8.93 6.39
C SER A 465 11.68 -8.05 5.62
N LEU A 466 12.08 -6.81 5.36
CA LEU A 466 11.46 -5.86 4.46
C LEU A 466 12.30 -5.82 3.19
N VAL A 467 11.68 -6.14 2.05
CA VAL A 467 12.31 -5.97 0.73
C VAL A 467 11.70 -4.73 0.06
N ALA A 468 12.50 -3.72 -0.26
CA ALA A 468 12.04 -2.54 -1.03
C ALA A 468 13.22 -1.86 -1.73
N GLY A 469 12.98 -1.22 -2.87
CA GLY A 469 14.00 -0.41 -3.55
C GLY A 469 14.38 0.82 -2.72
N ASN A 470 13.40 1.65 -2.40
CA ASN A 470 13.53 2.75 -1.44
C ASN A 470 12.33 2.74 -0.49
N LEU A 471 12.50 3.27 0.72
CA LEU A 471 11.40 3.50 1.67
C LEU A 471 11.40 4.96 2.11
N ASP A 472 10.27 5.64 1.99
CA ASP A 472 10.08 7.02 2.45
C ASP A 472 8.94 7.08 3.48
N ALA A 473 9.31 7.23 4.76
CA ALA A 473 8.39 7.43 5.88
C ALA A 473 8.28 8.90 6.32
N SER A 474 8.83 9.85 5.54
CA SER A 474 8.75 11.27 5.85
C SER A 474 7.34 11.83 5.90
N GLY A 475 6.38 11.15 5.27
CA GLY A 475 4.97 11.50 5.30
C GLY A 475 4.26 11.13 6.61
N LEU A 476 4.92 10.40 7.52
CA LEU A 476 4.39 10.12 8.85
C LEU A 476 4.47 11.39 9.72
N SER A 477 3.41 11.68 10.48
CA SER A 477 3.29 12.94 11.22
C SER A 477 2.87 12.75 12.67
N GLY A 478 2.88 13.83 13.46
CA GLY A 478 2.58 13.75 14.89
C GLY A 478 3.66 12.96 15.64
N SER A 479 3.27 12.00 16.48
CA SER A 479 4.17 11.15 17.26
C SER A 479 4.45 9.79 16.61
N ALA A 480 4.19 9.67 15.30
CA ALA A 480 4.43 8.44 14.54
C ALA A 480 5.92 8.12 14.45
N THR A 481 6.26 6.84 14.57
CA THR A 481 7.62 6.29 14.49
C THR A 481 7.70 5.20 13.43
N LEU A 482 8.90 4.96 12.90
CA LEU A 482 9.21 3.86 12.00
C LEU A 482 10.06 2.83 12.73
N SER A 483 9.67 1.55 12.64
CA SER A 483 10.49 0.43 13.05
C SER A 483 10.66 -0.55 11.90
N VAL A 484 11.90 -0.88 11.53
CA VAL A 484 12.26 -1.85 10.50
C VAL A 484 13.28 -2.81 11.09
N SER A 485 12.96 -4.10 11.14
CA SER A 485 13.84 -5.07 11.79
C SER A 485 14.90 -5.71 10.90
N ASP A 486 14.78 -5.57 9.58
CA ASP A 486 15.66 -6.20 8.60
C ASP A 486 15.34 -5.60 7.21
N PHE A 487 16.06 -4.56 6.79
CA PHE A 487 15.89 -3.94 5.48
C PHE A 487 16.81 -4.57 4.44
N SER A 488 16.24 -4.95 3.29
CA SER A 488 16.95 -5.49 2.13
C SER A 488 16.39 -4.93 0.81
N ASN A 489 17.22 -4.89 -0.23
CA ASN A 489 16.89 -4.19 -1.48
C ASN A 489 16.37 -5.09 -2.60
N GLY A 490 16.41 -6.42 -2.43
CA GLY A 490 15.86 -7.34 -3.43
C GLY A 490 16.47 -7.27 -4.84
N SER A 491 17.64 -6.60 -5.04
CA SER A 491 18.57 -6.62 -6.20
C SER A 491 19.09 -5.25 -6.69
N ALA A 492 18.80 -4.10 -6.06
CA ALA A 492 19.35 -2.81 -6.54
C ALA A 492 20.79 -2.55 -6.04
N THR A 493 21.54 -1.68 -6.73
CA THR A 493 22.93 -1.34 -6.33
C THR A 493 22.99 -0.36 -5.16
N SER A 494 21.86 0.31 -4.87
CA SER A 494 21.73 1.29 -3.80
C SER A 494 20.27 1.45 -3.35
N SER A 495 20.07 1.78 -2.09
CA SER A 495 18.75 2.08 -1.50
C SER A 495 18.80 3.29 -0.59
N THR A 496 17.65 3.92 -0.41
CA THR A 496 17.43 4.99 0.56
C THR A 496 16.23 4.66 1.42
N LEU A 497 16.42 4.72 2.73
CA LEU A 497 15.38 4.65 3.74
C LEU A 497 15.31 6.01 4.44
N ILE A 498 14.16 6.67 4.39
CA ILE A 498 13.89 7.94 5.05
C ILE A 498 12.95 7.69 6.22
N GLY A 499 13.38 8.04 7.42
CA GLY A 499 12.61 7.93 8.67
C GLY A 499 11.60 9.06 8.88
N THR A 500 11.12 9.16 10.12
CA THR A 500 10.19 10.17 10.62
C THR A 500 10.95 11.39 11.16
N ASN A 501 10.34 12.23 12.01
CA ASN A 501 11.06 13.22 12.83
C ASN A 501 10.99 12.83 14.32
N ASN A 502 10.66 11.57 14.59
CA ASN A 502 10.56 10.98 15.92
C ASN A 502 11.50 9.78 15.98
N ASN A 503 11.66 9.21 17.17
CA ASN A 503 12.55 8.08 17.41
C ASN A 503 12.20 6.87 16.54
N ASP A 504 13.09 6.55 15.59
CA ASP A 504 12.98 5.40 14.72
C ASP A 504 13.93 4.28 15.15
N VAL A 505 13.59 3.04 14.76
CA VAL A 505 14.43 1.85 14.99
C VAL A 505 14.62 1.13 13.66
N ILE A 506 15.80 1.19 13.08
CA ILE A 506 16.09 0.68 11.74
C ILE A 506 17.24 -0.30 11.81
N VAL A 507 16.99 -1.53 11.37
CA VAL A 507 17.99 -2.58 11.27
C VAL A 507 18.15 -2.98 9.81
N VAL A 508 19.39 -2.98 9.33
CA VAL A 508 19.76 -3.35 7.96
C VAL A 508 20.47 -4.70 7.99
N ASP A 509 20.13 -5.62 7.08
CA ASP A 509 20.75 -6.97 7.01
C ASP A 509 21.00 -7.42 5.57
N ASN A 510 22.13 -8.10 5.36
CA ASN A 510 22.45 -8.94 4.20
C ASN A 510 22.31 -8.24 2.83
N ASN A 511 23.03 -7.14 2.61
CA ASN A 511 23.13 -6.51 1.29
C ASN A 511 24.59 -6.43 0.77
N PRO A 512 25.38 -7.53 0.78
CA PRO A 512 26.82 -7.48 0.53
C PRO A 512 27.14 -6.82 -0.83
N GLY A 513 27.84 -5.68 -0.78
CA GLY A 513 28.27 -4.92 -1.95
C GLY A 513 27.33 -3.80 -2.39
N GLU A 514 26.28 -3.51 -1.61
CA GLU A 514 25.36 -2.39 -1.86
C GLU A 514 25.73 -1.13 -1.07
N PHE A 515 25.25 0.04 -1.54
CA PHE A 515 25.31 1.31 -0.82
C PHE A 515 23.92 1.71 -0.29
N ILE A 516 23.72 1.72 1.03
CA ILE A 516 22.41 2.06 1.62
C ILE A 516 22.52 3.37 2.39
N THR A 517 21.60 4.29 2.09
CA THR A 517 21.43 5.53 2.84
C THR A 517 20.25 5.39 3.81
N VAL A 518 20.48 5.71 5.08
CA VAL A 518 19.43 5.85 6.09
C VAL A 518 19.40 7.31 6.53
N ASP A 519 18.36 8.05 6.16
CA ASP A 519 18.09 9.42 6.61
C ASP A 519 16.94 9.37 7.64
N ALA A 520 17.28 9.15 8.91
CA ALA A 520 16.29 9.01 9.99
C ALA A 520 15.80 10.36 10.53
N LYS A 521 16.41 11.47 10.10
CA LYS A 521 16.12 12.84 10.57
C LYS A 521 16.17 12.96 12.09
N GLU A 522 15.37 13.88 12.65
CA GLU A 522 15.29 14.19 14.09
C GLU A 522 14.78 13.01 14.93
N GLY A 523 14.95 13.10 16.25
CA GLY A 523 14.56 12.07 17.21
C GLY A 523 15.76 11.27 17.70
N ALA A 524 15.60 10.56 18.82
CA ALA A 524 16.62 9.62 19.29
C ALA A 524 16.45 8.28 18.57
N ASN A 525 17.17 8.10 17.47
CA ASN A 525 17.06 6.96 16.58
C ASN A 525 18.03 5.84 16.96
N SER A 526 17.68 4.61 16.61
CA SER A 526 18.56 3.45 16.72
C SER A 526 18.70 2.81 15.35
N ILE A 527 19.90 2.92 14.76
CA ILE A 527 20.20 2.41 13.43
C ILE A 527 21.36 1.41 13.53
N SER A 528 21.17 0.18 13.07
CA SER A 528 22.22 -0.84 13.17
C SER A 528 22.29 -1.73 11.94
N VAL A 529 23.51 -2.00 11.48
CA VAL A 529 23.79 -3.13 10.59
C VAL A 529 23.82 -4.40 11.44
N LYS A 530 22.99 -5.38 11.09
CA LYS A 530 22.72 -6.57 11.93
C LYS A 530 23.94 -7.47 12.11
N SER A 531 24.85 -7.48 11.14
CA SER A 531 26.07 -8.29 11.16
C SER A 531 27.31 -7.43 10.98
N ALA A 532 28.27 -7.54 11.91
CA ALA A 532 29.57 -6.86 11.81
C ALA A 532 30.42 -7.34 10.62
N SER A 533 30.06 -8.45 9.97
CA SER A 533 30.72 -8.95 8.76
C SER A 533 30.02 -8.51 7.47
N ASP A 534 28.92 -7.75 7.55
CA ASP A 534 28.21 -7.26 6.38
C ASP A 534 29.05 -6.17 5.70
N THR A 535 29.49 -6.41 4.46
CA THR A 535 30.37 -5.51 3.73
C THR A 535 29.62 -4.43 2.93
N SER A 536 28.34 -4.18 3.25
CA SER A 536 27.56 -3.07 2.68
C SER A 536 28.14 -1.74 3.14
N ASN A 537 28.20 -0.75 2.26
CA ASN A 537 28.60 0.61 2.63
C ASN A 537 27.37 1.40 3.06
N MET A 538 27.36 1.92 4.28
CA MET A 538 26.26 2.73 4.80
C MET A 538 26.52 4.23 4.68
N LEU A 539 25.44 4.99 4.52
CA LEU A 539 25.39 6.39 4.91
C LEU A 539 24.33 6.53 6.00
N PHE A 540 24.77 6.65 7.24
CA PHE A 540 23.93 6.99 8.39
C PHE A 540 23.79 8.50 8.46
N LYS A 541 22.56 8.98 8.42
CA LYS A 541 22.25 10.39 8.59
C LYS A 541 21.09 10.56 9.58
N THR A 542 21.41 11.10 10.75
CA THR A 542 20.45 11.50 11.78
C THR A 542 20.45 13.02 11.95
N GLY A 543 19.42 13.52 12.64
CA GLY A 543 19.19 14.94 12.92
C GLY A 543 19.54 15.25 14.37
N ALA A 544 18.73 16.09 15.04
CA ALA A 544 18.88 16.25 16.48
C ALA A 544 18.29 15.06 17.23
N GLY A 545 18.98 14.55 18.25
CA GLY A 545 18.65 13.29 18.88
C GLY A 545 19.73 12.85 19.86
N ALA A 546 19.48 11.76 20.59
CA ALA A 546 20.57 10.99 21.16
C ALA A 546 20.56 9.66 20.42
N ASP A 547 21.28 9.61 19.31
CA ASP A 547 21.22 8.54 18.34
C ASP A 547 22.16 7.39 18.70
N THR A 548 21.80 6.18 18.32
CA THR A 548 22.66 4.99 18.46
C THR A 548 22.88 4.36 17.10
N LEU A 549 24.11 4.45 16.60
CA LEU A 549 24.50 4.03 15.26
C LEU A 549 25.50 2.87 15.34
N THR A 550 25.26 1.79 14.61
CA THR A 550 26.19 0.65 14.52
C THR A 550 26.45 0.26 13.07
N GLY A 551 27.72 0.38 12.66
CA GLY A 551 28.23 0.01 11.34
C GLY A 551 28.45 -1.49 11.12
N GLY A 552 28.78 -1.82 9.87
CA GLY A 552 29.11 -3.16 9.41
C GLY A 552 30.60 -3.32 9.07
N GLY A 553 30.95 -4.33 8.30
CA GLY A 553 32.30 -4.53 7.75
C GLY A 553 32.56 -3.79 6.42
N GLY A 554 31.70 -2.83 6.04
CA GLY A 554 31.85 -2.01 4.82
C GLY A 554 32.41 -0.62 5.13
N ASN A 555 32.61 0.19 4.09
CA ASN A 555 33.09 1.57 4.26
C ASN A 555 31.89 2.48 4.58
N ASP A 556 31.72 2.81 5.85
CA ASP A 556 30.53 3.47 6.36
C ASP A 556 30.75 4.99 6.58
N ASN A 557 29.74 5.79 6.26
CA ASN A 557 29.69 7.22 6.53
C ASN A 557 28.67 7.51 7.63
N PHE A 558 29.09 8.09 8.74
CA PHE A 558 28.26 8.50 9.87
C PHE A 558 28.17 10.02 9.93
N ILE A 559 26.94 10.53 9.93
CA ILE A 559 26.59 11.93 10.20
C ILE A 559 25.52 11.87 11.28
N SER A 560 25.90 11.99 12.56
CA SER A 560 24.96 11.73 13.66
C SER A 560 24.12 12.95 14.06
N GLY A 561 24.58 14.16 13.76
CA GLY A 561 23.77 15.37 13.95
C GLY A 561 23.92 15.96 15.35
N ALA A 562 22.84 16.43 15.97
CA ALA A 562 22.96 17.19 17.22
C ALA A 562 22.43 16.41 18.42
N GLY A 563 23.25 16.24 19.44
CA GLY A 563 22.93 15.65 20.74
C GLY A 563 23.93 14.56 21.09
N ALA A 564 23.73 13.87 22.22
CA ALA A 564 24.74 12.93 22.72
C ALA A 564 24.60 11.58 22.03
N ASP A 565 25.38 11.35 20.98
CA ASP A 565 25.28 10.20 20.10
C ASP A 565 26.25 9.08 20.51
N SER A 566 25.87 7.85 20.19
CA SER A 566 26.68 6.65 20.41
C SER A 566 26.92 5.94 19.09
N ILE A 567 28.16 6.00 18.60
CA ILE A 567 28.56 5.43 17.32
C ILE A 567 29.46 4.22 17.59
N THR A 568 29.07 3.04 17.10
CA THR A 568 29.95 1.87 17.03
C THR A 568 30.32 1.64 15.59
N MET A 569 31.58 1.89 15.25
CA MET A 569 32.10 1.58 13.92
C MET A 569 32.24 0.08 13.75
N GLY A 570 32.28 -0.37 12.51
CA GLY A 570 32.69 -1.72 12.19
C GLY A 570 34.04 -1.71 11.48
N ALA A 571 34.27 -2.65 10.58
CA ALA A 571 35.51 -2.70 9.81
C ALA A 571 35.31 -2.00 8.47
N GLY A 572 36.35 -1.45 7.87
CA GLY A 572 36.23 -0.71 6.61
C GLY A 572 37.08 0.54 6.66
N ASN A 573 36.88 1.41 5.66
CA ASN A 573 37.38 2.77 5.69
C ASN A 573 36.19 3.68 6.00
N ASP A 574 36.08 4.10 7.24
CA ASP A 574 34.92 4.79 7.79
C ASP A 574 35.14 6.30 7.89
N LEU A 575 34.06 7.05 7.74
CA LEU A 575 34.00 8.50 7.89
C LEU A 575 32.98 8.85 8.96
N VAL A 576 33.40 9.47 10.05
CA VAL A 576 32.52 9.84 11.17
C VAL A 576 32.55 11.33 11.41
N PHE A 577 31.38 11.95 11.36
CA PHE A 577 31.09 13.29 11.85
C PHE A 577 30.03 13.18 12.95
N ALA A 578 30.46 13.27 14.22
CA ALA A 578 29.54 13.21 15.35
C ALA A 578 28.79 14.54 15.58
N GLU A 579 29.36 15.63 15.06
CA GLU A 579 28.74 16.95 14.97
C GLU A 579 28.63 17.66 16.33
N ALA A 580 27.46 17.87 16.93
CA ALA A 580 27.36 18.70 18.14
C ALA A 580 26.70 17.95 19.30
N GLY A 581 27.42 17.72 20.39
CA GLY A 581 26.95 16.95 21.53
C GLY A 581 28.11 16.32 22.27
N ASP A 582 27.83 15.63 23.38
CA ASP A 582 28.87 14.84 24.07
C ASP A 582 28.82 13.42 23.49
N ASP A 583 29.62 13.16 22.45
CA ASP A 583 29.50 11.94 21.65
C ASP A 583 30.43 10.82 22.12
N ASN A 584 30.00 9.58 21.93
CA ASN A 584 30.78 8.39 22.26
C ASN A 584 30.98 7.50 21.03
N ILE A 585 32.23 7.42 20.57
CA ILE A 585 32.62 6.69 19.37
C ILE A 585 33.46 5.49 19.77
N ILE A 586 32.99 4.29 19.42
CA ILE A 586 33.67 3.02 19.66
C ILE A 586 34.22 2.52 18.32
N ALA A 587 35.52 2.69 18.14
CA ALA A 587 36.24 2.16 16.97
C ALA A 587 36.64 0.69 17.14
N GLY A 588 36.74 0.23 18.40
CA GLY A 588 37.19 -1.12 18.71
C GLY A 588 38.57 -1.41 18.13
N ILE A 589 38.73 -2.54 17.46
CA ILE A 589 39.98 -2.96 16.79
C ILE A 589 40.09 -2.47 15.34
N ASN A 590 39.11 -1.69 14.87
CA ASN A 590 38.95 -1.42 13.44
C ASN A 590 39.48 -0.04 13.02
N LEU A 591 39.94 0.79 13.94
CA LEU A 591 40.53 2.08 13.59
C LEU A 591 41.85 1.87 12.84
N THR A 592 41.98 2.54 11.70
CA THR A 592 43.14 2.51 10.82
C THR A 592 43.45 3.92 10.32
N ALA A 593 44.65 4.11 9.76
CA ALA A 593 45.04 5.37 9.12
C ALA A 593 44.17 5.78 7.90
N THR A 594 43.27 4.93 7.42
CA THR A 594 42.33 5.24 6.32
C THR A 594 40.99 5.78 6.79
N ASP A 595 40.68 5.67 8.07
CA ASP A 595 39.46 6.22 8.65
C ASP A 595 39.60 7.73 8.85
N THR A 596 38.48 8.43 9.02
CA THR A 596 38.45 9.86 9.37
C THR A 596 37.36 10.10 10.39
N LEU A 597 37.73 10.58 11.58
CA LEU A 597 36.81 10.79 12.70
C LEU A 597 36.89 12.24 13.18
N GLN A 598 35.73 12.85 13.35
CA GLN A 598 35.55 14.15 13.97
C GLN A 598 34.48 14.03 15.05
N GLY A 599 34.83 14.31 16.32
CA GLY A 599 33.85 14.42 17.42
C GLY A 599 32.98 15.64 17.16
N GLY A 600 33.53 16.82 17.40
CA GLY A 600 32.94 18.08 16.97
C GLY A 600 32.79 19.04 18.14
N ASP A 601 31.61 19.65 18.28
CA ASP A 601 31.33 20.57 19.39
C ASP A 601 30.81 19.78 20.60
N GLY A 602 31.58 19.68 21.68
CA GLY A 602 31.13 19.04 22.92
C GLY A 602 32.28 18.41 23.68
N THR A 603 32.00 17.44 24.54
CA THR A 603 33.02 16.60 25.18
C THR A 603 32.97 15.20 24.61
N ASP A 604 33.81 14.94 23.62
CA ASP A 604 33.73 13.71 22.84
C ASP A 604 34.68 12.63 23.35
N THR A 605 34.22 11.38 23.27
CA THR A 605 34.97 10.20 23.70
C THR A 605 35.23 9.26 22.54
N LEU A 606 36.51 8.97 22.27
CA LEU A 606 36.93 7.91 21.36
C LEU A 606 37.43 6.70 22.16
N THR A 607 36.84 5.54 21.94
CA THR A 607 37.27 4.26 22.51
C THR A 607 37.92 3.37 21.45
N VAL A 608 39.19 3.02 21.66
CA VAL A 608 39.98 2.15 20.76
C VAL A 608 40.52 0.96 21.52
N SER A 609 40.44 -0.24 20.94
CA SER A 609 40.96 -1.49 21.50
C SER A 609 41.99 -2.19 20.62
N ASP A 610 42.42 -1.53 19.55
CA ASP A 610 43.47 -2.04 18.65
C ASP A 610 44.87 -2.08 19.30
N ASP A 611 45.78 -2.80 18.65
CA ASP A 611 47.19 -2.96 19.02
C ASP A 611 48.15 -2.76 17.82
N THR A 612 47.76 -2.09 16.72
CA THR A 612 48.54 -2.24 15.47
C THR A 612 49.12 -1.04 14.71
N ALA A 613 48.81 0.24 14.96
CA ALA A 613 49.61 1.29 14.29
C ALA A 613 49.71 2.67 14.97
N SER A 614 50.90 3.27 14.85
CA SER A 614 51.19 4.66 15.27
C SER A 614 50.52 5.73 14.41
N THR A 615 49.73 5.35 13.40
CA THR A 615 49.12 6.25 12.41
C THR A 615 47.60 6.28 12.49
N ASP A 616 46.99 5.50 13.38
CA ASP A 616 45.52 5.36 13.42
C ASP A 616 44.82 6.65 13.90
N LEU A 617 45.54 7.53 14.61
CA LEU A 617 45.06 8.84 15.00
C LEU A 617 45.38 9.94 13.96
N ASP A 618 45.93 9.61 12.80
CA ASP A 618 46.38 10.60 11.80
C ASP A 618 45.24 11.46 11.25
N ASN A 619 44.01 10.94 11.24
CA ASN A 619 42.82 11.62 10.72
C ASN A 619 41.70 11.73 11.77
N VAL A 620 42.08 11.76 13.05
CA VAL A 620 41.15 11.89 14.18
C VAL A 620 41.26 13.30 14.74
N SER A 621 40.13 13.98 14.96
CA SER A 621 40.09 15.37 15.43
C SER A 621 38.92 15.69 16.35
N SER A 622 39.08 16.71 17.20
CA SER A 622 38.05 17.21 18.11
C SER A 622 37.54 16.14 19.11
N PHE A 623 38.46 15.54 19.88
CA PHE A 623 38.13 14.62 20.97
C PHE A 623 38.80 15.03 22.28
N GLU A 624 38.02 15.12 23.35
CA GLU A 624 38.48 15.46 24.69
C GLU A 624 38.87 14.22 25.50
N THR A 625 38.33 13.05 25.16
CA THR A 625 38.63 11.80 25.87
C THR A 625 39.07 10.71 24.90
N LEU A 626 40.23 10.12 25.18
CA LEU A 626 40.73 8.92 24.49
C LEU A 626 40.78 7.76 25.49
N THR A 627 39.88 6.79 25.31
CA THR A 627 39.84 5.57 26.10
C THR A 627 40.56 4.45 25.35
N LEU A 628 41.65 3.97 25.94
CA LEU A 628 42.48 2.92 25.37
C LEU A 628 42.22 1.58 26.08
N ALA A 629 41.57 0.67 25.37
CA ALA A 629 41.36 -0.73 25.74
C ALA A 629 42.38 -1.63 25.04
N LEU A 630 43.66 -1.31 25.24
CA LEU A 630 44.83 -1.94 24.61
C LEU A 630 44.77 -3.48 24.62
N THR A 631 45.06 -4.11 23.49
CA THR A 631 45.19 -5.58 23.42
C THR A 631 46.65 -6.04 23.37
N GLY A 632 47.60 -5.10 23.32
CA GLY A 632 49.03 -5.30 23.50
C GLY A 632 49.79 -3.99 23.75
N ASN A 633 50.96 -3.83 23.12
CA ASN A 633 51.95 -2.79 23.43
C ASN A 633 52.14 -1.74 22.31
N ALA A 634 51.14 -1.51 21.46
CA ALA A 634 51.18 -0.53 20.37
C ALA A 634 51.66 0.85 20.81
N ALA A 635 52.35 1.53 19.89
CA ALA A 635 52.71 2.93 20.04
C ALA A 635 51.56 3.80 19.51
N TRP A 636 51.11 4.75 20.32
CA TRP A 636 50.06 5.70 20.02
C TRP A 636 50.70 7.06 19.80
N VAL A 637 50.53 7.65 18.63
CA VAL A 637 51.05 8.99 18.31
C VAL A 637 49.86 9.91 18.10
N THR A 638 49.72 10.95 18.91
CA THR A 638 48.66 11.94 18.71
C THR A 638 49.03 12.92 17.60
N ARG A 639 48.06 13.72 17.16
CA ARG A 639 48.23 14.83 16.22
C ARG A 639 47.67 16.10 16.85
N ASP A 640 48.22 17.24 16.45
CA ASP A 640 47.78 18.59 16.86
C ASP A 640 46.28 18.86 16.64
N ARG A 641 45.65 18.12 15.72
CA ARG A 641 44.21 18.27 15.44
C ARG A 641 43.32 17.45 16.37
N LEU A 642 43.89 16.51 17.14
CA LEU A 642 43.14 15.55 17.94
C LEU A 642 42.28 16.26 18.99
N ILE A 643 42.82 17.31 19.60
CA ILE A 643 42.20 18.10 20.66
C ILE A 643 42.12 19.57 20.22
N ALA A 644 41.11 20.30 20.68
CA ALA A 644 41.01 21.73 20.40
C ALA A 644 42.05 22.56 21.19
N SER A 645 42.42 23.71 20.64
CA SER A 645 43.36 24.65 21.27
C SER A 645 43.00 24.99 22.72
N GLY A 646 43.93 24.74 23.64
CA GLY A 646 43.78 24.99 25.07
C GLY A 646 42.88 24.00 25.83
N ALA A 647 42.25 23.04 25.14
CA ALA A 647 41.47 21.97 25.78
C ALA A 647 42.39 20.89 26.38
N THR A 648 41.81 19.87 27.01
CA THR A 648 42.55 18.81 27.69
C THR A 648 42.11 17.45 27.18
N LEU A 649 43.05 16.70 26.59
CA LEU A 649 42.87 15.31 26.21
C LEU A 649 43.06 14.43 27.45
N THR A 650 41.97 13.79 27.91
CA THR A 650 42.03 12.79 28.97
C THR A 650 42.31 11.42 28.36
N VAL A 651 43.47 10.83 28.67
CA VAL A 651 43.84 9.50 28.20
C VAL A 651 43.67 8.49 29.33
N THR A 652 42.70 7.58 29.17
CA THR A 652 42.40 6.54 30.16
C THR A 652 42.72 5.16 29.61
N GLN A 653 43.65 4.47 30.27
CA GLN A 653 43.91 3.06 30.01
C GLN A 653 42.98 2.18 30.86
N THR A 654 42.26 1.24 30.23
CA THR A 654 41.27 0.37 30.92
C THR A 654 41.83 -0.99 31.35
N ASN A 655 43.07 -1.29 31.00
CA ASN A 655 43.76 -2.55 31.32
C ASN A 655 45.21 -2.30 31.78
N ASN A 656 46.01 -3.36 31.92
CA ASN A 656 47.35 -3.31 32.54
C ASN A 656 48.52 -3.47 31.53
N PHE A 657 48.27 -3.27 30.23
CA PHE A 657 49.31 -3.37 29.19
C PHE A 657 50.27 -2.16 29.22
N SER A 658 51.35 -2.21 28.44
CA SER A 658 52.24 -1.06 28.27
C SER A 658 51.49 0.08 27.58
N LEU A 659 51.54 1.28 28.15
CA LEU A 659 51.06 2.49 27.50
C LEU A 659 52.27 3.14 26.84
N ASN A 660 52.33 3.13 25.50
CA ASN A 660 53.35 3.82 24.72
C ASN A 660 52.66 4.98 23.98
N LEU A 661 52.60 6.16 24.60
CA LEU A 661 51.95 7.35 24.07
C LEU A 661 53.00 8.42 23.73
N ASP A 662 52.93 8.94 22.51
CA ASP A 662 53.71 10.09 22.04
C ASP A 662 52.76 11.21 21.62
N ALA A 663 52.66 12.24 22.44
CA ALA A 663 51.87 13.43 22.15
C ALA A 663 52.71 14.65 21.78
N SER A 664 53.98 14.46 21.42
CA SER A 664 54.89 15.57 21.08
C SER A 664 54.45 16.43 19.89
N ALA A 665 53.52 15.91 19.08
CA ALA A 665 52.92 16.64 17.97
C ALA A 665 51.82 17.62 18.40
N GLU A 666 51.36 17.57 19.65
CA GLU A 666 50.35 18.46 20.20
C GLU A 666 50.98 19.78 20.66
N THR A 667 50.56 20.91 20.09
CA THR A 667 51.23 22.21 20.25
C THR A 667 50.48 23.27 21.05
N ASP A 668 49.18 23.10 21.33
CA ASP A 668 48.37 24.13 21.97
C ASP A 668 47.29 23.65 22.98
N GLY A 669 46.94 22.37 22.95
CA GLY A 669 46.19 21.62 23.95
C GLY A 669 47.07 21.04 25.06
N LYS A 670 46.41 20.40 26.03
CA LYS A 670 47.03 19.75 27.19
C LYS A 670 46.65 18.29 27.26
N LEU A 671 47.42 17.50 27.99
CA LEU A 671 47.16 16.09 28.24
C LEU A 671 46.92 15.82 29.73
N SER A 672 45.99 14.93 30.02
CA SER A 672 45.77 14.33 31.34
C SER A 672 45.83 12.82 31.21
N VAL A 673 46.99 12.23 31.47
CA VAL A 673 47.28 10.81 31.25
C VAL A 673 47.37 10.08 32.58
N THR A 674 46.68 8.93 32.70
CA THR A 674 46.89 8.00 33.81
C THR A 674 47.31 6.63 33.28
N ALA A 675 48.54 6.22 33.58
CA ALA A 675 49.07 4.90 33.24
C ALA A 675 48.91 3.93 34.43
N ASN A 676 48.39 2.72 34.16
CA ASN A 676 48.09 1.71 35.17
C ASN A 676 48.79 0.37 34.86
N GLY A 677 48.99 -0.44 35.90
CA GLY A 677 49.45 -1.83 35.73
C GLY A 677 50.97 -1.98 35.67
N SER A 678 51.48 -3.19 35.88
CA SER A 678 52.91 -3.40 36.18
C SER A 678 53.87 -3.30 34.99
N SER A 679 53.35 -3.04 33.80
CA SER A 679 54.14 -2.95 32.56
C SER A 679 55.02 -1.70 32.55
N ALA A 680 56.06 -1.69 31.71
CA ALA A 680 56.84 -0.46 31.49
C ALA A 680 56.04 0.47 30.57
N HIS A 681 55.80 1.71 30.99
CA HIS A 681 55.08 2.71 30.19
C HIS A 681 56.05 3.74 29.60
N THR A 682 55.74 4.23 28.39
CA THR A 682 56.42 5.38 27.77
C THR A 682 55.37 6.45 27.49
N VAL A 683 55.48 7.62 28.09
CA VAL A 683 54.53 8.73 27.89
C VAL A 683 55.30 10.01 27.59
N ILE A 684 55.01 10.62 26.44
CA ILE A 684 55.55 11.92 26.03
C ILE A 684 54.35 12.87 25.91
N GLY A 685 54.36 13.98 26.65
CA GLY A 685 53.37 15.04 26.54
C GLY A 685 53.61 15.96 25.34
N GLY A 686 52.77 16.99 25.22
CA GLY A 686 52.77 17.99 24.17
C GLY A 686 53.49 19.29 24.59
N ALA A 687 53.09 20.42 24.00
CA ALA A 687 53.63 21.73 24.36
C ALA A 687 52.84 22.47 25.45
N GLY A 688 51.63 21.98 25.76
CA GLY A 688 50.78 22.53 26.83
C GLY A 688 51.21 22.05 28.21
N ALA A 689 50.62 22.64 29.26
CA ALA A 689 50.86 22.22 30.64
C ALA A 689 50.13 20.90 30.94
N ASP A 690 50.86 19.80 30.89
CA ASP A 690 50.34 18.45 30.94
C ASP A 690 50.32 17.87 32.36
N THR A 691 49.48 16.86 32.58
CA THR A 691 49.42 16.08 33.81
C THR A 691 49.59 14.61 33.47
N ILE A 692 50.73 14.04 33.88
CA ILE A 692 51.07 12.63 33.63
C ILE A 692 51.16 11.91 34.98
N THR A 693 50.25 10.98 35.23
CA THR A 693 50.19 10.20 36.46
C THR A 693 50.52 8.74 36.20
N MET A 694 51.61 8.27 36.79
CA MET A 694 51.89 6.84 36.94
C MET A 694 51.17 6.36 38.20
N ALA A 695 50.19 5.46 38.07
CA ALA A 695 49.48 4.94 39.23
C ALA A 695 50.42 4.15 40.15
N ALA A 696 50.03 3.91 41.41
CA ALA A 696 50.81 3.07 42.32
C ALA A 696 51.01 1.63 41.80
N SER A 697 50.16 1.18 40.87
CA SER A 697 50.28 -0.11 40.18
C SER A 697 51.28 -0.10 39.02
N ALA A 698 51.74 1.07 38.57
CA ALA A 698 52.68 1.30 37.46
C ALA A 698 54.13 0.94 37.84
N THR A 699 54.36 -0.32 38.22
CA THR A 699 55.61 -0.78 38.83
C THR A 699 56.76 -1.02 37.84
N GLY A 700 56.51 -0.95 36.54
CA GLY A 700 57.52 -1.16 35.50
C GLY A 700 58.55 -0.03 35.41
N ALA A 701 59.57 -0.22 34.56
CA ALA A 701 60.57 0.82 34.30
C ALA A 701 59.99 1.87 33.35
N ASN A 702 59.37 2.91 33.91
CA ASN A 702 58.59 3.90 33.15
C ASN A 702 59.48 5.01 32.58
N LYS A 703 59.15 5.52 31.40
CA LYS A 703 59.82 6.63 30.72
C LYS A 703 58.83 7.76 30.49
N ILE A 704 59.07 8.93 31.05
CA ILE A 704 58.13 10.05 30.99
C ILE A 704 58.83 11.31 30.52
N THR A 705 58.20 12.06 29.63
CA THR A 705 58.57 13.44 29.27
C THR A 705 57.34 14.31 29.34
N GLY A 706 57.45 15.45 30.03
CA GLY A 706 56.38 16.46 30.10
C GLY A 706 56.20 17.15 28.75
N GLY A 707 57.29 17.66 28.18
CA GLY A 707 57.29 18.28 26.86
C GLY A 707 57.57 19.78 26.98
N GLY A 708 56.83 20.60 26.26
CA GLY A 708 56.77 22.04 26.56
C GLY A 708 55.75 22.31 27.66
N GLY A 709 55.67 23.54 28.15
CA GLY A 709 54.66 23.89 29.16
C GLY A 709 55.19 23.77 30.59
N ALA A 710 54.28 23.72 31.56
CA ALA A 710 54.62 23.60 32.99
C ALA A 710 53.92 22.36 33.51
N ASP A 711 54.60 21.23 33.44
CA ASP A 711 53.95 19.93 33.54
C ASP A 711 53.88 19.46 34.99
N THR A 712 52.91 18.58 35.27
CA THR A 712 52.79 17.87 36.53
C THR A 712 52.98 16.38 36.29
N ILE A 713 54.08 15.85 36.79
CA ILE A 713 54.42 14.43 36.68
C ILE A 713 54.28 13.79 38.06
N ALA A 714 53.43 12.76 38.18
CA ALA A 714 53.29 11.98 39.40
C ALA A 714 53.89 10.59 39.19
N LEU A 715 54.99 10.31 39.89
CA LEU A 715 55.65 9.00 39.92
C LEU A 715 55.01 8.18 41.05
N GLY A 716 54.11 7.27 40.72
CA GLY A 716 53.45 6.40 41.70
C GLY A 716 54.38 5.30 42.25
N GLY A 717 54.05 4.78 43.44
CA GLY A 717 54.74 3.62 44.04
C GLY A 717 56.14 3.93 44.59
N SER A 718 56.96 2.89 44.82
CA SER A 718 58.36 3.00 45.29
C SER A 718 59.36 2.43 44.26
N ASN A 719 59.03 2.53 42.97
CA ASN A 719 59.72 1.85 41.87
C ASN A 719 60.38 2.85 40.91
N SER A 720 61.21 2.37 39.98
CA SER A 720 62.00 3.23 39.09
C SER A 720 61.20 3.88 37.96
N GLY A 721 60.83 5.15 38.14
CA GLY A 721 60.46 6.05 37.06
C GLY A 721 61.67 6.84 36.54
N VAL A 722 61.81 6.92 35.21
CA VAL A 722 62.79 7.79 34.55
C VAL A 722 62.06 8.94 33.88
N VAL A 723 62.28 10.15 34.40
CA VAL A 723 61.78 11.39 33.78
C VAL A 723 62.88 11.94 32.88
N TYR A 724 62.60 12.06 31.59
CA TYR A 724 63.51 12.58 30.57
C TYR A 724 63.15 14.03 30.28
N LEU A 725 64.16 14.90 30.30
CA LEU A 725 64.08 16.21 29.68
C LEU A 725 64.67 16.11 28.27
N ILE A 726 63.83 16.38 27.27
CA ILE A 726 64.16 16.06 25.88
C ILE A 726 64.57 17.31 25.07
N ASN A 727 64.26 18.52 25.54
CA ASN A 727 64.58 19.76 24.81
C ASN A 727 65.00 20.89 25.79
N PRO A 728 65.94 21.79 25.44
CA PRO A 728 66.22 23.00 26.23
C PRO A 728 65.03 23.93 26.51
N THR A 729 63.86 23.71 25.89
CA THR A 729 62.60 24.41 26.21
C THR A 729 61.69 23.65 27.19
N ASP A 730 62.08 22.45 27.61
CA ASP A 730 61.38 21.60 28.58
C ASP A 730 61.79 22.02 30.00
N SER A 731 60.82 22.28 30.87
CA SER A 731 61.04 22.70 32.26
C SER A 731 61.86 23.99 32.45
N THR A 732 61.47 25.08 31.80
CA THR A 732 62.17 26.38 31.90
C THR A 732 61.94 27.09 33.24
N VAL A 733 62.80 28.03 33.62
CA VAL A 733 62.60 28.89 34.81
C VAL A 733 61.21 29.57 34.85
N SER A 734 60.67 29.94 33.69
CA SER A 734 59.35 30.58 33.55
C SER A 734 58.16 29.62 33.56
N SER A 735 58.40 28.35 33.21
CA SER A 735 57.39 27.32 33.00
C SER A 735 58.04 25.99 33.37
N TYR A 736 58.20 25.78 34.68
CA TYR A 736 58.93 24.65 35.24
C TYR A 736 57.98 23.51 35.60
N ASP A 737 58.48 22.29 35.50
CA ASP A 737 57.66 21.12 35.83
C ASP A 737 57.67 20.84 37.33
N THR A 738 56.62 20.16 37.75
CA THR A 738 56.47 19.65 39.10
C THR A 738 56.44 18.14 39.07
N ILE A 739 57.46 17.52 39.65
CA ILE A 739 57.50 16.08 39.89
C ILE A 739 57.03 15.80 41.32
N THR A 740 56.05 14.92 41.46
CA THR A 740 55.53 14.46 42.75
C THR A 740 55.81 12.97 42.93
N GLY A 741 56.02 12.54 44.18
CA GLY A 741 56.30 11.13 44.48
C GLY A 741 57.72 10.68 44.10
N PHE A 742 58.67 11.61 43.99
CA PHE A 742 60.07 11.29 43.67
C PHE A 742 60.75 10.54 44.83
N HIS A 743 61.17 9.30 44.60
CA HIS A 743 61.90 8.43 45.51
C HIS A 743 63.37 8.30 45.09
N SER A 744 64.24 8.93 45.85
CA SER A 744 65.69 8.84 45.65
C SER A 744 66.20 7.38 45.66
N GLY A 745 67.06 7.03 44.70
CA GLY A 745 67.60 5.67 44.53
C GLY A 745 66.70 4.71 43.73
N PHE A 746 65.49 5.14 43.39
CA PHE A 746 64.58 4.42 42.49
C PHE A 746 64.30 5.26 41.26
N ASP A 747 63.86 6.50 41.46
CA ASP A 747 63.56 7.45 40.40
C ASP A 747 64.79 8.19 39.89
N THR A 748 64.75 8.58 38.63
CA THR A 748 65.86 9.27 37.94
C THR A 748 65.33 10.42 37.11
N ILE A 749 65.98 11.59 37.23
CA ILE A 749 65.85 12.68 36.26
C ILE A 749 67.03 12.57 35.29
N ASN A 750 66.73 12.32 34.01
CA ASN A 750 67.71 12.07 32.96
C ASN A 750 67.94 13.33 32.11
N LEU A 751 69.20 13.79 32.11
CA LEU A 751 69.69 14.98 31.42
C LEU A 751 70.73 14.66 30.32
N SER A 752 70.82 13.40 29.89
CA SER A 752 71.95 12.89 29.08
C SER A 752 72.19 13.67 27.78
N ALA A 753 73.46 13.71 27.36
CA ALA A 753 74.00 14.59 26.32
C ALA A 753 73.33 14.47 24.93
N THR A 754 72.63 13.37 24.65
CA THR A 754 71.89 13.17 23.39
C THR A 754 70.60 13.98 23.31
N ASN A 755 70.04 14.40 24.45
CA ASN A 755 68.73 15.04 24.50
C ASN A 755 68.83 16.58 24.53
N LEU A 756 69.81 17.12 25.24
CA LEU A 756 69.97 18.58 25.44
C LEU A 756 71.23 19.15 24.77
N ASN A 757 71.97 18.33 24.00
CA ASN A 757 73.24 18.67 23.33
C ASN A 757 74.36 19.23 24.25
N GLN A 758 74.31 18.96 25.57
CA GLN A 758 75.27 19.45 26.56
C GLN A 758 75.60 18.38 27.62
N THR A 759 76.79 18.43 28.21
CA THR A 759 77.18 17.55 29.33
C THR A 759 76.89 18.25 30.63
N PHE A 760 76.13 17.61 31.52
CA PHE A 760 75.87 18.14 32.85
C PHE A 760 76.85 17.58 33.87
N THR A 761 77.27 18.43 34.80
CA THR A 761 78.05 18.06 35.98
C THR A 761 77.36 18.70 37.18
N ILE A 762 76.95 17.89 38.17
CA ILE A 762 76.56 18.42 39.46
C ILE A 762 77.82 19.05 40.06
N ALA A 763 77.81 20.37 40.21
CA ALA A 763 78.97 21.11 40.65
C ALA A 763 79.40 20.62 42.04
N ALA A 764 80.50 19.85 42.11
CA ALA A 764 81.03 19.28 43.34
C ALA A 764 81.47 20.37 44.35
N ASN A 765 81.71 21.59 43.87
CA ASN A 765 81.95 22.78 44.67
C ASN A 765 81.40 23.98 43.89
N VAL A 766 80.22 24.47 44.28
CA VAL A 766 79.79 25.77 43.80
C VAL A 766 80.61 26.82 44.55
N THR A 767 81.69 27.28 43.92
CA THR A 767 82.55 28.33 44.49
C THR A 767 81.84 29.65 44.29
N ALA A 768 81.12 30.09 45.31
CA ALA A 768 80.51 31.41 45.33
C ALA A 768 81.52 32.50 44.95
N ALA A 769 81.05 33.53 44.25
CA ALA A 769 81.83 34.75 44.03
C ALA A 769 82.36 35.29 45.38
N ALA A 770 83.59 35.79 45.37
CA ALA A 770 84.43 36.10 46.54
C ALA A 770 83.66 36.49 47.83
N GLY A 771 83.75 35.63 48.86
CA GLY A 771 83.28 35.92 50.22
C GLY A 771 82.39 34.87 50.90
N VAL A 772 82.19 33.69 50.33
CA VAL A 772 81.20 32.72 50.82
C VAL A 772 81.77 31.30 50.73
N THR A 773 81.64 30.48 51.78
CA THR A 773 82.11 29.08 51.80
C THR A 773 80.91 28.17 51.96
N ASN A 774 80.77 27.11 51.15
CA ASN A 774 79.88 25.99 51.47
C ASN A 774 80.53 24.65 51.14
N GLY A 775 80.37 23.68 52.05
CA GLY A 775 81.05 22.38 52.02
C GLY A 775 80.10 21.24 51.72
N ILE A 776 80.46 20.42 50.73
CA ILE A 776 79.83 19.10 50.53
C ILE A 776 80.45 18.11 51.52
N ALA A 777 79.80 17.99 52.67
CA ALA A 777 79.85 16.79 53.51
C ALA A 777 78.48 16.46 54.16
N THR A 778 77.49 17.35 54.04
CA THR A 778 76.14 17.17 54.63
C THR A 778 74.99 17.57 53.70
N GLY A 779 75.29 17.92 52.43
CA GLY A 779 74.31 17.99 51.35
C GLY A 779 73.23 19.08 51.41
N LYS A 780 73.45 20.17 52.15
CA LYS A 780 72.48 21.26 52.25
C LYS A 780 72.95 22.51 51.48
N PHE A 781 72.29 22.87 50.37
CA PHE A 781 72.36 24.24 49.85
C PHE A 781 71.59 25.15 50.81
N THR A 782 72.33 26.01 51.50
CA THR A 782 71.75 27.04 52.37
C THR A 782 72.20 28.39 51.85
N PHE A 783 71.25 29.29 51.54
CA PHE A 783 71.57 30.66 51.14
C PHE A 783 72.35 31.35 52.27
N ASP A 784 73.56 31.83 52.00
CA ASP A 784 74.47 32.38 53.03
C ASP A 784 74.18 33.87 53.38
N LYS A 785 72.95 34.36 53.08
CA LYS A 785 72.44 35.71 53.41
C LYS A 785 70.98 35.58 53.87
N ALA A 786 70.36 36.69 54.30
CA ALA A 786 68.91 36.81 54.55
C ALA A 786 68.12 35.93 53.57
N ALA A 787 67.21 35.13 54.14
CA ALA A 787 66.39 34.16 53.43
C ALA A 787 65.90 34.79 52.12
N ALA A 788 65.99 34.03 51.03
CA ALA A 788 65.48 34.49 49.75
C ALA A 788 64.06 35.02 49.95
N THR A 789 63.78 36.23 49.46
CA THR A 789 62.49 36.89 49.71
C THR A 789 61.40 36.41 48.77
N SER A 790 61.78 35.71 47.71
CA SER A 790 60.90 35.08 46.72
C SER A 790 61.62 33.89 46.07
N LEU A 791 60.88 33.04 45.37
CA LEU A 791 61.46 31.97 44.55
C LEU A 791 62.36 32.56 43.44
N ALA A 792 61.98 33.68 42.84
CA ALA A 792 62.80 34.36 41.83
C ALA A 792 64.16 34.86 42.41
N ASP A 793 64.16 35.38 43.64
CA ASP A 793 65.40 35.75 44.36
C ASP A 793 66.26 34.51 44.68
N ALA A 794 65.62 33.40 45.03
CA ALA A 794 66.30 32.12 45.24
C ALA A 794 66.97 31.62 43.94
N ILE A 795 66.22 31.55 42.83
CA ILE A 795 66.71 31.11 41.53
C ILE A 795 67.84 32.01 41.03
N SER A 796 67.69 33.33 41.11
CA SER A 796 68.73 34.27 40.67
C SER A 796 70.05 34.09 41.44
N ARG A 797 69.98 33.87 42.76
CA ARG A 797 71.18 33.62 43.59
C ARG A 797 71.84 32.28 43.24
N VAL A 798 71.04 31.22 43.07
CA VAL A 798 71.55 29.90 42.68
C VAL A 798 72.16 29.94 41.27
N GLY A 799 71.50 30.60 40.32
CA GLY A 799 72.01 30.77 38.95
C GLY A 799 73.27 31.64 38.85
N GLN A 800 73.51 32.58 39.78
CA GLN A 800 74.81 33.27 39.87
C GLN A 800 75.93 32.31 40.26
N ASP A 801 75.61 31.38 41.14
CA ASP A 801 76.52 30.44 41.79
C ASP A 801 76.89 29.29 40.83
N VAL A 802 75.94 28.80 40.01
CA VAL A 802 76.18 27.75 38.98
C VAL A 802 76.28 28.28 37.54
N LYS A 803 76.68 29.55 37.35
CA LYS A 803 76.75 30.25 36.05
C LYS A 803 77.81 29.71 35.08
N THR A 804 77.75 28.43 34.76
CA THR A 804 78.55 27.75 33.73
C THR A 804 77.66 26.65 33.19
N SER A 805 77.44 26.67 31.88
CA SER A 805 76.54 25.75 31.22
C SER A 805 76.93 24.30 31.54
N GLY A 806 75.91 23.50 31.85
CA GLY A 806 76.07 22.13 32.32
C GLY A 806 76.23 22.01 33.83
N ASN A 807 76.41 23.09 34.60
CA ASN A 807 76.38 23.00 36.05
C ASN A 807 74.95 22.89 36.57
N ALA A 808 74.73 21.94 37.47
CA ALA A 808 73.45 21.70 38.12
C ALA A 808 73.55 21.70 39.66
N VAL A 809 72.43 22.01 40.31
CA VAL A 809 72.31 22.18 41.76
C VAL A 809 70.90 21.88 42.25
N VAL A 810 70.80 21.33 43.47
CA VAL A 810 69.54 21.15 44.20
C VAL A 810 69.48 22.13 45.36
N PHE A 811 68.40 22.88 45.51
CA PHE A 811 68.18 23.82 46.61
C PHE A 811 66.78 23.71 47.22
N THR A 812 66.57 24.35 48.37
CA THR A 812 65.25 24.41 49.01
C THR A 812 64.73 25.84 49.11
N TYR A 813 63.44 26.01 48.89
CA TYR A 813 62.74 27.26 49.13
C TYR A 813 61.31 26.97 49.61
N SER A 814 60.90 27.63 50.70
CA SER A 814 59.56 27.48 51.29
C SER A 814 59.11 26.02 51.48
N SER A 815 60.02 25.16 51.98
CA SER A 815 59.83 23.71 52.22
C SER A 815 59.72 22.83 50.97
N ASN A 816 59.84 23.37 49.76
CA ASN A 816 59.94 22.58 48.53
C ASN A 816 61.41 22.40 48.14
N VAL A 817 61.70 21.31 47.45
CA VAL A 817 63.00 21.05 46.83
C VAL A 817 62.93 21.42 45.35
N TYR A 818 63.99 22.03 44.83
CA TYR A 818 64.12 22.41 43.45
C TYR A 818 65.43 21.90 42.87
N PHE A 819 65.39 21.38 41.66
CA PHE A 819 66.56 21.12 40.82
C PHE A 819 66.72 22.28 39.84
N PHE A 820 67.93 22.81 39.68
CA PHE A 820 68.24 23.88 38.73
C PHE A 820 69.50 23.51 37.94
N ALA A 821 69.49 23.76 36.63
CA ALA A 821 70.66 23.60 35.77
C ALA A 821 70.81 24.78 34.81
N ASP A 822 72.03 25.32 34.75
CA ASP A 822 72.41 26.42 33.85
C ASP A 822 72.65 25.88 32.43
N MET A 823 72.04 26.53 31.44
CA MET A 823 72.06 26.07 30.05
C MET A 823 72.85 26.98 29.10
N ASP A 824 73.08 28.24 29.47
CA ASP A 824 73.60 29.26 28.56
C ASP A 824 74.78 30.09 29.12
N ASN A 825 75.32 29.76 30.29
CA ASN A 825 76.32 30.53 31.04
C ASN A 825 75.85 31.93 31.48
N THR A 826 74.55 32.17 31.50
CA THR A 826 73.94 33.41 31.97
C THR A 826 72.99 33.12 33.10
N THR A 827 72.81 34.08 34.00
CA THR A 827 72.17 33.77 35.27
C THR A 827 70.65 33.78 35.15
N ALA A 828 70.04 32.62 35.40
CA ALA A 828 68.61 32.47 35.65
C ALA A 828 67.76 32.99 34.47
N THR A 829 68.06 32.52 33.26
CA THR A 829 67.31 32.86 32.06
C THR A 829 66.17 31.89 31.80
N SER A 830 65.32 32.21 30.82
CA SER A 830 64.29 31.30 30.32
C SER A 830 64.86 30.06 29.62
N SER A 831 66.17 30.02 29.35
CA SER A 831 66.84 28.85 28.79
C SER A 831 67.33 27.88 29.86
N ASP A 832 67.43 28.32 31.12
CA ASP A 832 67.83 27.46 32.23
C ASP A 832 66.70 26.52 32.66
N ILE A 833 67.09 25.34 33.14
CA ILE A 833 66.17 24.30 33.60
C ILE A 833 65.87 24.51 35.08
N LEU A 834 64.59 24.40 35.44
CA LEU A 834 64.13 24.38 36.81
C LEU A 834 63.07 23.28 36.94
N ILE A 835 63.16 22.45 37.98
CA ILE A 835 62.17 21.42 38.29
C ILE A 835 61.83 21.50 39.77
N LYS A 836 60.54 21.47 40.10
CA LYS A 836 60.06 21.39 41.47
C LYS A 836 59.84 19.93 41.86
N LEU A 837 60.52 19.47 42.92
CA LEU A 837 60.33 18.14 43.50
C LEU A 837 59.47 18.24 44.75
N THR A 838 58.22 17.77 44.66
CA THR A 838 57.26 17.80 45.78
C THR A 838 57.23 16.46 46.50
N GLY A 839 57.38 16.49 47.82
CA GLY A 839 57.40 15.29 48.67
C GLY A 839 58.80 14.70 48.90
N ALA A 840 59.81 15.10 48.12
CA ALA A 840 61.20 14.77 48.37
C ALA A 840 61.78 15.65 49.50
N THR A 841 62.61 15.07 50.36
CA THR A 841 63.44 15.86 51.30
C THR A 841 64.88 15.93 50.81
N MET A 842 65.60 16.97 51.24
CA MET A 842 67.05 17.06 50.97
C MET A 842 67.78 15.82 51.52
N THR A 843 67.37 15.31 52.69
CA THR A 843 67.97 14.11 53.28
C THR A 843 67.86 12.90 52.34
N ASP A 844 66.74 12.74 51.65
CA ASP A 844 66.52 11.64 50.70
C ASP A 844 67.45 11.74 49.49
N LEU A 845 67.68 12.95 48.97
CA LEU A 845 68.52 13.20 47.80
C LEU A 845 70.02 13.09 48.08
N ILE A 846 70.45 13.31 49.33
CA ILE A 846 71.87 13.27 49.74
C ILE A 846 72.33 11.85 50.07
N ALA A 847 71.43 11.01 50.59
CA ALA A 847 71.77 9.71 51.15
C ALA A 847 72.18 8.65 50.11
N THR A 848 71.83 8.84 48.83
CA THR A 848 71.95 7.78 47.80
C THR A 848 73.06 8.01 46.78
N GLY A 849 73.60 9.23 46.63
CA GLY A 849 74.64 9.52 45.62
C GLY A 849 74.22 9.33 44.16
N GLU A 850 73.00 8.85 43.89
CA GLU A 850 72.52 8.35 42.60
C GLU A 850 71.22 9.01 42.10
N ALA A 851 70.64 9.96 42.85
CA ALA A 851 69.33 10.57 42.55
C ALA A 851 69.25 11.28 41.16
N PHE A 852 70.40 11.57 40.56
CA PHE A 852 70.50 12.20 39.24
C PHE A 852 71.48 11.39 38.39
N ALA A 853 70.96 10.47 37.58
CA ALA A 853 71.79 9.77 36.62
C ALA A 853 72.05 10.68 35.41
N MET A 854 73.19 11.36 35.44
CA MET A 854 73.77 11.97 34.24
C MET A 854 74.54 10.86 33.53
N ALA A 855 73.96 10.24 32.50
CA ALA A 855 74.71 9.30 31.69
C ALA A 855 75.86 10.07 31.00
N LEU A 856 77.08 9.63 31.29
CA LEU A 856 78.35 10.10 30.68
C LEU A 856 78.47 9.62 29.24
#